data_AF-A0A8H5YW50-F1
#
_entry.id   AF-A0A8H5YW50-F1
#
_cell.length_a   1.000
_cell.length_b   1.000
_cell.length_c   1.000
_cell.angle_alpha   90.00
_cell.angle_beta   90.00
_cell.angle_gamma   90.00
#
_symmetry.space_group_name_H-M   'P 1'
#
loop_
_entity.id
_entity.type
_entity.pdbx_description
1 polymer ?
#
loop_
_entity_poly.entity_id
_entity_poly.type
_entity_poly.pdbx_seq_one_letter_code
_entity_poly.pdbx_strand_id
1 'polypeptide(L)'
;MSALSQDTQSKLRGIIDEYTTGGTESKIPGLVYSAFRNDGEPIFQHYSGLRGVTSEDPMSEQTIFFMASFTKLVTSVAYMQLVEQGKLRLDDADQVEAICPELRDVKVLTRNKDGKLELVEKTERITLRMLLTHTAGFGYAFEDEKLAEFSRPIGFDDFSGEAIDTVSRPLVNQPGETFQYGVSMDWVGVIIERTYNKSLEEVFKEKIFQPLGMDHVTFHPSAEDKLNLAYMHRRSPSGKLSTTDHFYRRPLLAQDGESVPCAGGHGCFGRPAEFGKIISLLLNDGRDAKSGVRLLKPETVNDIFTDQIPHKPRFSNVSVPVAKPELANPTPLTPMPDDHTEGWGLSFSISHFPESTGRAAGSASWEGLANLFWFADRKNNIGGIIASQILPYGDTAIMADGLSVASGVLALVTFAFQSSTVLYKTVRSYKTQDANARALKNELSDLTGVLHSLLETVTNYPEINFDSLELPLLRCGKTCEEYGKLIARCTKHSNGTRPSFRDWIGQQYLKGDITDFRDMLAGTITAVTRNVIDEYKDMIDDTTADLQKHMQRLDERARSLAIPQAESVESDSTDWLALFEEKESTRKGLQICTELSLHIEALESTSSENPQFSKQPSADKYIKSSLSSAKSSISTLESRLRSHGSEIDRRMDAMKLKTDLSEDDINELAQLRETKESIHQCMNVVAHASEDLARERANIFEDITMADNAYGITVSTVKDLVFARRVNVQGQARYVGGQIDEASYNATISALTDLDRGSAQYGGRDTPSVSSKDEVANKTATSRAFLERHGPGIKLDPPGVSAKPSGTWRTTQARISAFTLYSSYIAKVDERYSAERDAQFNALIDVLHSVKSDIFDPFNITRTHYESAGIEIGVDILIPRRLKSQNPPVIVRIHGGFLITGSSLFPAWFSKWVLDFAEEQDAVIISPNYRLLPEVKGRDIIHDMGNFWNWVHSGGPSRHLAAIGQHTFQLNLIRTLVVGESAGGYLALQSVLSGFVRPKAIIALYPMVDMKAAHFTKSYAKSIVGVPNYPNEDVNKFLSVAIVKPAITEADPPVRLDSAMAVVQNGRYLELLGEDPDLFILDQIKKLALASATYEKSLFPPLFLLHGEGDTAVPVDGTRKLVDCLQRFDPSTQIHLAVRPGDHGFDFKATIDEPWLKKGLDFIVSPWLDSKSLI
;
A
#
# COMPACT_ATOMS: atom_id res chain seq x y z
N MET A 1 -11.70 30.47 -11.08
CA MET A 1 -10.52 31.02 -10.36
C MET A 1 -9.28 30.46 -11.03
N SER A 2 -8.05 30.88 -10.69
CA SER A 2 -6.85 30.32 -11.33
C SER A 2 -6.58 28.88 -10.86
N ALA A 3 -6.04 28.05 -11.75
CA ALA A 3 -5.45 26.77 -11.39
C ALA A 3 -4.23 26.99 -10.45
N LEU A 4 -3.75 25.90 -9.83
CA LEU A 4 -2.51 25.92 -9.04
C LEU A 4 -1.34 26.32 -9.94
N SER A 5 -0.38 27.07 -9.38
CA SER A 5 0.78 27.54 -10.15
C SER A 5 1.64 26.36 -10.62
N GLN A 6 2.32 26.51 -11.75
CA GLN A 6 3.12 25.41 -12.33
C GLN A 6 4.28 24.99 -11.40
N ASP A 7 4.84 25.93 -10.62
CA ASP A 7 5.78 25.67 -9.51
C ASP A 7 5.13 24.81 -8.41
N THR A 8 3.96 25.22 -7.92
CA THR A 8 3.21 24.46 -6.89
C THR A 8 2.85 23.05 -7.37
N GLN A 9 2.43 22.90 -8.63
CA GLN A 9 2.17 21.59 -9.21
C GLN A 9 3.44 20.74 -9.33
N SER A 10 4.59 21.34 -9.69
CA SER A 10 5.86 20.61 -9.79
C SER A 10 6.37 20.14 -8.42
N LYS A 11 6.22 20.97 -7.38
CA LYS A 11 6.57 20.61 -5.99
C LYS A 11 5.70 19.49 -5.45
N LEU A 12 4.38 19.56 -5.68
CA LEU A 12 3.46 18.48 -5.31
C LEU A 12 3.76 17.17 -6.05
N ARG A 13 4.29 17.20 -7.27
CA ARG A 13 4.77 15.98 -7.97
C ARG A 13 5.99 15.38 -7.27
N GLY A 14 7.03 16.19 -7.04
CA GLY A 14 8.26 15.74 -6.36
C GLY A 14 8.00 15.03 -5.04
N ILE A 15 7.20 15.64 -4.16
CA ILE A 15 6.80 15.06 -2.87
C ILE A 15 6.13 13.68 -3.05
N ILE A 16 5.29 13.50 -4.08
CA ILE A 16 4.62 12.21 -4.34
C ILE A 16 5.60 11.18 -4.96
N ASP A 17 6.50 11.64 -5.82
CA ASP A 17 7.52 10.83 -6.50
C ASP A 17 8.60 10.31 -5.52
N GLU A 18 8.89 11.03 -4.44
CA GLU A 18 9.78 10.57 -3.36
C GLU A 18 9.30 9.25 -2.73
N TYR A 19 7.99 9.06 -2.53
CA TYR A 19 7.43 7.81 -1.99
C TYR A 19 7.55 6.60 -2.92
N THR A 20 7.65 6.82 -4.23
CA THR A 20 7.74 5.75 -5.26
C THR A 20 9.14 5.60 -5.87
N THR A 21 10.09 6.44 -5.45
CA THR A 21 11.49 6.37 -5.85
C THR A 21 12.10 5.01 -5.44
N GLY A 22 12.90 4.42 -6.34
CA GLY A 22 13.45 3.07 -6.20
C GLY A 22 12.78 2.01 -7.09
N GLY A 23 11.68 2.34 -7.77
CA GLY A 23 11.05 1.42 -8.75
C GLY A 23 10.54 0.14 -8.08
N THR A 24 11.09 -1.02 -8.44
CA THR A 24 10.73 -2.31 -7.83
C THR A 24 11.22 -2.47 -6.38
N GLU A 25 12.19 -1.65 -5.94
CA GLU A 25 12.71 -1.62 -4.57
C GLU A 25 12.11 -0.48 -3.72
N SER A 26 11.15 0.27 -4.26
CA SER A 26 10.49 1.41 -3.60
C SER A 26 9.73 1.04 -2.33
N LYS A 27 9.56 2.03 -1.43
CA LYS A 27 8.67 1.89 -0.25
C LYS A 27 7.23 1.61 -0.67
N ILE A 28 6.73 2.33 -1.68
CA ILE A 28 5.37 2.25 -2.24
C ILE A 28 5.50 2.12 -3.77
N PRO A 29 4.90 1.11 -4.43
CA PRO A 29 5.25 0.75 -5.80
C PRO A 29 4.73 1.78 -6.80
N GLY A 30 3.55 2.34 -6.52
CA GLY A 30 2.93 3.42 -7.26
C GLY A 30 1.80 4.03 -6.43
N LEU A 31 1.58 5.33 -6.64
CA LEU A 31 0.69 6.15 -5.83
C LEU A 31 -0.02 7.16 -6.73
N VAL A 32 -1.32 7.38 -6.48
CA VAL A 32 -2.11 8.39 -7.20
C VAL A 32 -2.70 9.37 -6.21
N TYR A 33 -2.43 10.64 -6.43
CA TYR A 33 -3.06 11.75 -5.69
C TYR A 33 -3.94 12.56 -6.64
N SER A 34 -5.11 13.00 -6.17
CA SER A 34 -6.00 13.89 -6.91
C SER A 34 -6.72 14.84 -5.95
N ALA A 35 -6.70 16.14 -6.24
CA ALA A 35 -7.42 17.16 -5.48
C ALA A 35 -8.47 17.86 -6.35
N PHE A 36 -9.66 18.08 -5.80
CA PHE A 36 -10.86 18.49 -6.52
C PHE A 36 -11.53 19.70 -5.85
N ARG A 37 -12.34 20.45 -6.63
CA ARG A 37 -13.29 21.44 -6.11
C ARG A 37 -14.70 21.14 -6.61
N ASN A 38 -15.66 21.97 -6.19
CA ASN A 38 -17.07 21.90 -6.61
C ASN A 38 -17.32 22.12 -8.12
N ASP A 39 -16.29 22.34 -8.95
CA ASP A 39 -16.38 22.53 -10.40
C ASP A 39 -16.23 21.23 -11.23
N GLY A 40 -15.96 20.10 -10.58
CA GLY A 40 -16.07 18.74 -11.16
C GLY A 40 -14.76 18.11 -11.65
N GLU A 41 -13.66 18.86 -11.69
CA GLU A 41 -12.37 18.42 -12.24
C GLU A 41 -11.27 18.40 -11.18
N PRO A 42 -10.20 17.61 -11.38
CA PRO A 42 -9.01 17.72 -10.55
C PRO A 42 -8.30 19.07 -10.79
N ILE A 43 -8.16 19.86 -9.74
CA ILE A 43 -7.33 21.08 -9.74
C ILE A 43 -5.83 20.76 -9.68
N PHE A 44 -5.50 19.54 -9.24
CA PHE A 44 -4.20 18.89 -9.36
C PHE A 44 -4.42 17.39 -9.35
N GLN A 45 -3.63 16.67 -10.16
CA GLN A 45 -3.62 15.22 -10.22
C GLN A 45 -2.24 14.76 -10.65
N HIS A 46 -1.77 13.68 -10.04
CA HIS A 46 -0.51 13.06 -10.38
C HIS A 46 -0.55 11.55 -10.16
N TYR A 47 0.15 10.84 -11.03
CA TYR A 47 0.30 9.40 -11.09
C TYR A 47 1.79 9.13 -11.00
N SER A 48 2.21 8.39 -9.99
CA SER A 48 3.61 8.20 -9.61
C SER A 48 3.92 6.71 -9.46
N GLY A 49 5.16 6.32 -9.77
CA GLY A 49 5.63 4.95 -9.72
C GLY A 49 4.99 4.00 -10.76
N LEU A 50 5.02 2.71 -10.43
CA LEU A 50 4.65 1.57 -11.27
C LEU A 50 3.33 0.94 -10.80
N ARG A 51 2.63 0.23 -11.69
CA ARG A 51 1.39 -0.48 -11.36
C ARG A 51 1.59 -1.63 -10.34
N GLY A 52 2.82 -2.10 -10.17
CA GLY A 52 3.21 -2.98 -9.06
C GLY A 52 4.67 -3.41 -9.07
N VAL A 53 5.16 -4.00 -7.98
CA VAL A 53 6.59 -4.39 -7.81
C VAL A 53 7.09 -5.45 -8.81
N THR A 54 6.20 -6.11 -9.56
CA THR A 54 6.54 -7.08 -10.62
C THR A 54 6.07 -6.59 -12.01
N SER A 55 5.92 -5.28 -12.20
CA SER A 55 5.37 -4.67 -13.41
C SER A 55 6.16 -3.42 -13.79
N GLU A 56 6.72 -3.38 -14.99
CA GLU A 56 7.42 -2.19 -15.53
C GLU A 56 6.45 -1.08 -16.01
N ASP A 57 5.15 -1.37 -16.10
CA ASP A 57 4.15 -0.38 -16.52
C ASP A 57 3.97 0.73 -15.48
N PRO A 58 4.00 2.02 -15.86
CA PRO A 58 3.80 3.15 -14.96
C PRO A 58 2.33 3.31 -14.51
N MET A 59 2.12 3.95 -13.36
CA MET A 59 0.80 4.48 -12.99
C MET A 59 0.36 5.55 -14.00
N SER A 60 -0.92 5.53 -14.39
CA SER A 60 -1.45 6.44 -15.41
C SER A 60 -2.93 6.79 -15.18
N GLU A 61 -3.42 7.75 -15.95
CA GLU A 61 -4.85 8.12 -16.02
C GLU A 61 -5.79 6.97 -16.40
N GLN A 62 -5.26 5.89 -17.00
CA GLN A 62 -6.05 4.72 -17.36
C GLN A 62 -6.16 3.71 -16.20
N THR A 63 -5.26 3.77 -15.22
CA THR A 63 -5.10 2.76 -14.16
C THR A 63 -6.36 2.59 -13.31
N ILE A 64 -6.80 1.35 -13.17
CA ILE A 64 -7.97 0.95 -12.39
C ILE A 64 -7.54 0.47 -11.00
N PHE A 65 -8.18 1.00 -9.96
CA PHE A 65 -7.96 0.63 -8.56
C PHE A 65 -9.16 -0.14 -8.03
N PHE A 66 -8.95 -1.07 -7.12
CA PHE A 66 -10.03 -1.54 -6.26
C PHE A 66 -10.32 -0.47 -5.21
N MET A 67 -11.52 0.13 -5.29
CA MET A 67 -11.88 1.31 -4.49
C MET A 67 -12.27 0.92 -3.06
N ALA A 68 -12.53 -0.36 -2.82
CA ALA A 68 -12.90 -0.92 -1.52
C ALA A 68 -14.02 -0.08 -0.87
N SER A 69 -13.84 0.31 0.39
CA SER A 69 -14.84 1.01 1.19
C SER A 69 -15.17 2.44 0.75
N PHE A 70 -14.51 3.00 -0.28
CA PHE A 70 -15.02 4.17 -0.99
C PHE A 70 -16.43 3.91 -1.56
N THR A 71 -16.72 2.66 -1.95
CA THR A 71 -18.04 2.21 -2.46
C THR A 71 -19.19 2.64 -1.55
N LYS A 72 -18.97 2.69 -0.23
CA LYS A 72 -19.96 3.11 0.78
C LYS A 72 -20.55 4.50 0.46
N LEU A 73 -19.73 5.43 -0.06
CA LEU A 73 -20.16 6.77 -0.47
C LEU A 73 -21.17 6.73 -1.63
N VAL A 74 -20.93 5.86 -2.62
CA VAL A 74 -21.82 5.66 -3.78
C VAL A 74 -23.14 5.04 -3.32
N THR A 75 -23.05 4.02 -2.47
CA THR A 75 -24.20 3.34 -1.86
C THR A 75 -25.07 4.29 -1.03
N SER A 76 -24.45 5.20 -0.26
CA SER A 76 -25.16 6.24 0.48
C SER A 76 -25.90 7.21 -0.45
N VAL A 77 -25.27 7.69 -1.53
CA VAL A 77 -25.94 8.54 -2.53
C VAL A 77 -27.13 7.81 -3.18
N ALA A 78 -26.94 6.56 -3.62
CA ALA A 78 -27.99 5.76 -4.24
C ALA A 78 -29.17 5.49 -3.30
N TYR A 79 -28.90 5.31 -2.01
CA TYR A 79 -29.95 5.13 -1.02
C TYR A 79 -30.66 6.44 -0.67
N MET A 80 -29.92 7.54 -0.47
CA MET A 80 -30.53 8.82 -0.13
C MET A 80 -31.41 9.37 -1.27
N GLN A 81 -31.15 8.99 -2.52
CA GLN A 81 -32.10 9.18 -3.62
C GLN A 81 -33.44 8.46 -3.40
N LEU A 82 -33.47 7.25 -2.81
CA LEU A 82 -34.71 6.53 -2.48
C LEU A 82 -35.45 7.18 -1.29
N VAL A 83 -34.71 7.73 -0.32
CA VAL A 83 -35.28 8.53 0.78
C VAL A 83 -35.90 9.82 0.26
N GLU A 84 -35.20 10.53 -0.64
CA GLU A 84 -35.71 11.73 -1.32
C GLU A 84 -36.95 11.50 -2.19
N GLN A 85 -37.07 10.30 -2.77
CA GLN A 85 -38.25 9.86 -3.52
C GLN A 85 -39.43 9.48 -2.60
N GLY A 86 -39.23 9.50 -1.27
CA GLY A 86 -40.22 9.03 -0.29
C GLY A 86 -40.49 7.53 -0.36
N LYS A 87 -39.66 6.77 -1.07
CA LYS A 87 -39.77 5.31 -1.19
C LYS A 87 -39.32 4.61 0.07
N LEU A 88 -38.20 5.07 0.65
CA LEU A 88 -37.59 4.49 1.85
C LEU A 88 -37.45 5.54 2.97
N ARG A 89 -37.29 5.10 4.22
CA ARG A 89 -37.17 5.97 5.40
C ARG A 89 -36.01 5.52 6.30
N LEU A 90 -35.32 6.48 6.90
CA LEU A 90 -34.16 6.24 7.78
C LEU A 90 -34.51 5.41 9.02
N ASP A 91 -35.69 5.60 9.60
CA ASP A 91 -36.04 5.04 10.93
C ASP A 91 -37.17 3.99 10.88
N ASP A 92 -37.53 3.51 9.69
CA ASP A 92 -38.66 2.58 9.47
C ASP A 92 -38.17 1.11 9.42
N ALA A 93 -38.09 0.48 10.59
CA ALA A 93 -37.68 -0.92 10.71
C ALA A 93 -38.71 -1.90 10.10
N ASP A 94 -40.01 -1.56 10.09
CA ASP A 94 -41.04 -2.39 9.45
C ASP A 94 -40.84 -2.47 7.94
N GLN A 95 -40.47 -1.35 7.31
CA GLN A 95 -40.09 -1.30 5.91
C GLN A 95 -38.79 -2.06 5.61
N VAL A 96 -37.74 -1.87 6.41
CA VAL A 96 -36.44 -2.56 6.24
C VAL A 96 -36.62 -4.07 6.34
N GLU A 97 -37.32 -4.58 7.35
CA GLU A 97 -37.61 -6.00 7.51
C GLU A 97 -38.65 -6.56 6.52
N ALA A 98 -39.46 -5.70 5.87
CA ALA A 98 -40.34 -6.15 4.79
C ALA A 98 -39.57 -6.38 3.48
N ILE A 99 -38.49 -5.64 3.25
CA ILE A 99 -37.60 -5.80 2.08
C ILE A 99 -36.54 -6.89 2.35
N CYS A 100 -36.04 -6.97 3.58
CA CYS A 100 -35.09 -7.97 4.05
C CYS A 100 -35.64 -8.73 5.28
N PRO A 101 -36.56 -9.70 5.08
CA PRO A 101 -37.09 -10.54 6.15
C PRO A 101 -36.02 -11.27 6.97
N GLU A 102 -34.85 -11.53 6.38
CA GLU A 102 -33.69 -12.14 7.03
C GLU A 102 -33.22 -11.34 8.28
N LEU A 103 -33.39 -10.01 8.26
CA LEU A 103 -33.09 -9.15 9.41
C LEU A 103 -34.05 -9.37 10.60
N ARG A 104 -35.19 -10.03 10.42
CA ARG A 104 -36.11 -10.40 11.52
C ARG A 104 -35.54 -11.46 12.43
N ASP A 105 -34.85 -12.44 11.85
CA ASP A 105 -34.39 -13.64 12.55
C ASP A 105 -32.88 -13.61 12.86
N VAL A 106 -32.14 -12.61 12.36
CA VAL A 106 -30.71 -12.42 12.70
C VAL A 106 -30.48 -12.23 14.21
N LYS A 107 -29.42 -12.87 14.72
CA LYS A 107 -29.07 -12.98 16.15
C LYS A 107 -27.74 -12.32 16.47
N VAL A 108 -27.47 -12.09 17.76
CA VAL A 108 -26.22 -11.50 18.25
C VAL A 108 -25.29 -12.60 18.77
N LEU A 109 -24.04 -12.56 18.32
CA LEU A 109 -22.96 -13.46 18.69
C LEU A 109 -22.19 -12.90 19.90
N THR A 110 -22.27 -13.62 21.01
CA THR A 110 -21.62 -13.27 22.27
C THR A 110 -20.80 -14.45 22.82
N ARG A 111 -20.00 -14.20 23.87
CA ARG A 111 -19.37 -15.27 24.66
C ARG A 111 -20.16 -15.49 25.94
N ASN A 112 -20.47 -16.75 26.22
CA ASN A 112 -21.13 -17.16 27.45
C ASN A 112 -20.16 -17.16 28.65
N LYS A 113 -20.64 -17.50 29.84
CA LYS A 113 -19.82 -17.51 31.08
C LYS A 113 -18.64 -18.49 31.06
N ASP A 114 -18.68 -19.49 30.19
CA ASP A 114 -17.63 -20.48 29.98
C ASP A 114 -16.69 -20.11 28.80
N GLY A 115 -16.81 -18.88 28.27
CA GLY A 115 -16.03 -18.35 27.15
C GLY A 115 -16.47 -18.79 25.75
N LYS A 116 -17.43 -19.72 25.67
CA LYS A 116 -17.91 -20.29 24.40
C LYS A 116 -18.82 -19.31 23.66
N LEU A 117 -18.74 -19.32 22.33
CA LEU A 117 -19.65 -18.59 21.47
C LEU A 117 -21.10 -19.09 21.62
N GLU A 118 -22.04 -18.15 21.73
CA GLU A 118 -23.48 -18.41 21.71
C GLU A 118 -24.23 -17.33 20.91
N LEU A 119 -25.40 -17.70 20.36
CA LEU A 119 -26.29 -16.80 19.62
C LEU A 119 -27.50 -16.44 20.47
N VAL A 120 -27.62 -15.17 20.85
CA VAL A 120 -28.75 -14.62 21.62
C VAL A 120 -29.65 -13.77 20.73
N GLU A 121 -30.91 -13.59 21.12
CA GLU A 121 -31.82 -12.72 20.38
C GLU A 121 -31.33 -11.26 20.41
N LYS A 122 -31.60 -10.52 19.33
CA LYS A 122 -31.44 -9.06 19.33
C LYS A 122 -32.54 -8.39 20.14
N THR A 123 -32.19 -7.34 20.88
CA THR A 123 -33.11 -6.59 21.74
C THR A 123 -33.92 -5.53 21.00
N GLU A 124 -33.37 -4.99 19.91
CA GLU A 124 -33.95 -3.91 19.11
C GLU A 124 -34.01 -4.29 17.62
N ARG A 125 -34.88 -3.61 16.87
CA ARG A 125 -35.06 -3.83 15.41
C ARG A 125 -34.09 -2.97 14.60
N ILE A 126 -33.59 -3.51 13.49
CA ILE A 126 -32.59 -2.84 12.65
C ILE A 126 -33.27 -1.82 11.73
N THR A 127 -32.86 -0.56 11.85
CA THR A 127 -33.28 0.53 10.96
C THR A 127 -32.26 0.78 9.86
N LEU A 128 -32.66 1.50 8.82
CA LEU A 128 -31.74 1.97 7.78
C LEU A 128 -30.67 2.90 8.36
N ARG A 129 -31.03 3.82 9.26
CA ARG A 129 -30.07 4.72 9.91
C ARG A 129 -28.99 3.89 10.61
N MET A 130 -29.37 2.86 11.37
CA MET A 130 -28.42 1.97 12.04
C MET A 130 -27.44 1.29 11.06
N LEU A 131 -27.88 0.93 9.85
CA LEU A 131 -26.99 0.36 8.83
C LEU A 131 -26.02 1.43 8.28
N LEU A 132 -26.53 2.61 7.88
CA LEU A 132 -25.71 3.72 7.36
C LEU A 132 -24.74 4.29 8.40
N THR A 133 -25.08 4.17 9.69
CA THR A 133 -24.26 4.65 10.82
C THR A 133 -23.40 3.58 11.47
N HIS A 134 -23.35 2.36 10.92
CA HIS A 134 -22.62 1.23 11.52
C HIS A 134 -22.98 0.97 13.00
N THR A 135 -24.24 1.22 13.40
CA THR A 135 -24.78 0.90 14.73
C THR A 135 -25.77 -0.26 14.71
N ALA A 136 -25.98 -0.90 13.56
CA ALA A 136 -26.82 -2.11 13.44
C ALA A 136 -26.25 -3.34 14.17
N GLY A 137 -24.95 -3.34 14.47
CA GLY A 137 -24.27 -4.42 15.20
C GLY A 137 -23.55 -5.45 14.31
N PHE A 138 -23.59 -5.35 12.98
CA PHE A 138 -22.81 -6.21 12.08
C PHE A 138 -21.32 -5.89 12.13
N GLY A 139 -20.46 -6.90 12.30
CA GLY A 139 -18.99 -6.80 12.24
C GLY A 139 -18.38 -7.24 10.90
N TYR A 140 -17.07 -7.08 10.75
CA TYR A 140 -16.24 -7.81 9.78
C TYR A 140 -15.39 -8.87 10.51
N ALA A 141 -15.14 -10.01 9.87
CA ALA A 141 -14.40 -11.13 10.48
C ALA A 141 -12.87 -10.95 10.44
N PHE A 142 -12.38 -9.78 10.01
CA PHE A 142 -10.99 -9.33 10.24
C PHE A 142 -10.85 -8.43 11.48
N GLU A 143 -11.93 -7.83 11.98
CA GLU A 143 -11.95 -6.88 13.12
C GLU A 143 -12.62 -7.44 14.40
N ASP A 144 -13.52 -8.42 14.31
CA ASP A 144 -14.13 -9.05 15.49
C ASP A 144 -13.69 -10.52 15.62
N GLU A 145 -12.99 -10.84 16.71
CA GLU A 145 -12.48 -12.18 17.00
C GLU A 145 -13.58 -13.24 17.14
N LYS A 146 -14.75 -12.88 17.68
CA LYS A 146 -15.88 -13.82 17.87
C LYS A 146 -16.42 -14.19 16.48
N LEU A 147 -16.60 -13.21 15.62
CA LEU A 147 -17.06 -13.39 14.25
C LEU A 147 -16.01 -14.12 13.41
N ALA A 148 -14.71 -13.90 13.66
CA ALA A 148 -13.63 -14.67 13.03
C ALA A 148 -13.64 -16.14 13.46
N GLU A 149 -13.79 -16.42 14.76
CA GLU A 149 -13.93 -17.79 15.31
C GLU A 149 -15.18 -18.49 14.76
N PHE A 150 -16.33 -17.79 14.72
CA PHE A 150 -17.59 -18.28 14.14
C PHE A 150 -17.50 -18.51 12.63
N SER A 151 -16.81 -17.63 11.90
CA SER A 151 -16.66 -17.71 10.45
C SER A 151 -15.65 -18.75 10.01
N ARG A 152 -14.61 -19.04 10.81
CA ARG A 152 -13.51 -19.97 10.48
C ARG A 152 -13.98 -21.38 10.06
N PRO A 153 -14.89 -22.09 10.76
CA PRO A 153 -15.35 -23.41 10.31
C PRO A 153 -16.22 -23.32 9.06
N ILE A 154 -17.07 -22.30 8.94
CA ILE A 154 -17.99 -22.13 7.81
C ILE A 154 -17.22 -21.75 6.54
N GLY A 155 -16.25 -20.84 6.67
CA GLY A 155 -15.49 -20.25 5.57
C GLY A 155 -16.09 -18.96 5.01
N PHE A 156 -16.87 -18.20 5.81
CA PHE A 156 -17.46 -16.94 5.33
C PHE A 156 -16.36 -15.97 4.87
N ASP A 157 -16.53 -15.44 3.66
CA ASP A 157 -15.66 -14.42 3.10
C ASP A 157 -16.17 -13.03 3.50
N ASP A 158 -15.27 -12.13 3.89
CA ASP A 158 -15.61 -10.71 4.16
C ASP A 158 -15.76 -9.92 2.86
N PHE A 159 -15.28 -10.46 1.74
CA PHE A 159 -15.11 -9.75 0.48
C PHE A 159 -15.55 -10.52 -0.77
N SER A 160 -16.24 -11.67 -0.67
CA SER A 160 -16.74 -12.39 -1.87
C SER A 160 -17.70 -11.53 -2.71
N GLY A 161 -18.45 -10.66 -2.03
CA GLY A 161 -19.60 -9.92 -2.53
C GLY A 161 -20.86 -10.76 -2.67
N GLU A 162 -20.78 -12.08 -2.47
CA GLU A 162 -21.93 -12.99 -2.55
C GLU A 162 -22.96 -12.63 -1.47
N ALA A 163 -24.23 -12.54 -1.85
CA ALA A 163 -25.29 -12.15 -0.92
C ALA A 163 -25.39 -13.11 0.28
N ILE A 164 -25.06 -14.40 0.10
CA ILE A 164 -25.08 -15.41 1.16
C ILE A 164 -24.06 -15.12 2.28
N ASP A 165 -22.87 -14.63 1.95
CA ASP A 165 -21.84 -14.23 2.92
C ASP A 165 -22.28 -12.98 3.71
N THR A 166 -23.14 -12.13 3.14
CA THR A 166 -23.70 -10.97 3.84
C THR A 166 -24.89 -11.36 4.74
N VAL A 167 -25.88 -12.09 4.19
CA VAL A 167 -27.16 -12.31 4.90
C VAL A 167 -27.11 -13.39 5.97
N SER A 168 -26.12 -14.28 5.93
CA SER A 168 -26.00 -15.40 6.89
C SER A 168 -25.22 -15.05 8.16
N ARG A 169 -24.68 -13.83 8.27
CA ARG A 169 -23.84 -13.41 9.40
C ARG A 169 -24.67 -13.01 10.62
N PRO A 170 -24.27 -13.41 11.83
CA PRO A 170 -24.80 -12.82 13.05
C PRO A 170 -24.28 -11.39 13.24
N LEU A 171 -25.00 -10.63 14.06
CA LEU A 171 -24.50 -9.41 14.66
C LEU A 171 -23.42 -9.76 15.69
N VAL A 172 -22.51 -8.83 16.02
CA VAL A 172 -21.55 -8.98 17.11
C VAL A 172 -21.87 -8.13 18.34
N ASN A 173 -22.69 -7.08 18.18
CA ASN A 173 -23.20 -6.24 19.28
C ASN A 173 -24.74 -6.07 19.13
N GLN A 174 -25.43 -5.57 20.15
CA GLN A 174 -26.88 -5.33 20.05
C GLN A 174 -27.17 -4.15 19.09
N PRO A 175 -28.24 -4.20 18.27
CA PRO A 175 -28.63 -3.08 17.42
C PRO A 175 -28.86 -1.80 18.22
N GLY A 176 -28.22 -0.72 17.81
CA GLY A 176 -28.29 0.57 18.47
C GLY A 176 -27.49 0.68 19.77
N GLU A 177 -26.68 -0.31 20.17
CA GLU A 177 -25.87 -0.26 21.39
C GLU A 177 -24.59 0.57 21.21
N THR A 178 -23.73 0.17 20.27
CA THR A 178 -22.42 0.80 19.99
C THR A 178 -22.21 0.98 18.48
N PHE A 179 -21.20 1.75 18.10
CA PHE A 179 -20.62 1.70 16.75
C PHE A 179 -19.87 0.37 16.56
N GLN A 180 -20.01 -0.23 15.39
CA GLN A 180 -19.31 -1.43 14.95
C GLN A 180 -19.15 -1.40 13.43
N TYR A 181 -17.90 -1.30 12.96
CA TYR A 181 -17.61 -1.40 11.52
C TYR A 181 -17.79 -2.85 11.04
N GLY A 182 -18.27 -3.04 9.80
CA GLY A 182 -18.81 -4.32 9.33
C GLY A 182 -19.68 -4.23 8.07
N VAL A 183 -20.27 -5.38 7.67
CA VAL A 183 -21.10 -5.57 6.45
C VAL A 183 -22.42 -4.78 6.39
N SER A 184 -22.62 -3.76 7.23
CA SER A 184 -23.86 -2.98 7.27
C SER A 184 -24.19 -2.30 5.93
N MET A 185 -23.18 -1.83 5.19
CA MET A 185 -23.37 -1.18 3.89
C MET A 185 -23.63 -2.16 2.74
N ASP A 186 -23.29 -3.44 2.91
CA ASP A 186 -23.61 -4.51 1.96
C ASP A 186 -25.10 -4.85 2.02
N TRP A 187 -25.69 -4.89 3.23
CA TRP A 187 -27.15 -4.92 3.43
C TRP A 187 -27.87 -3.71 2.82
N VAL A 188 -27.29 -2.51 2.91
CA VAL A 188 -27.83 -1.30 2.27
C VAL A 188 -27.85 -1.48 0.74
N GLY A 189 -26.85 -2.12 0.16
CA GLY A 189 -26.84 -2.59 -1.24
C GLY A 189 -28.00 -3.54 -1.56
N VAL A 190 -28.16 -4.63 -0.80
CA VAL A 190 -29.25 -5.62 -0.99
C VAL A 190 -30.63 -4.97 -0.91
N ILE A 191 -30.83 -3.98 -0.03
CA ILE A 191 -32.10 -3.24 0.06
C ILE A 191 -32.34 -2.36 -1.18
N ILE A 192 -31.30 -1.74 -1.75
CA ILE A 192 -31.40 -0.98 -3.02
C ILE A 192 -31.80 -1.91 -4.17
N GLU A 193 -31.14 -3.05 -4.31
CA GLU A 193 -31.42 -4.05 -5.35
C GLU A 193 -32.87 -4.55 -5.28
N ARG A 194 -33.32 -4.96 -4.09
CA ARG A 194 -34.69 -5.42 -3.85
C ARG A 194 -35.74 -4.32 -4.03
N THR A 195 -35.39 -3.05 -3.78
CA THR A 195 -36.30 -1.91 -3.98
C THR A 195 -36.47 -1.52 -5.44
N TYR A 196 -35.41 -1.66 -6.27
CA TYR A 196 -35.48 -1.38 -7.70
C TYR A 196 -35.80 -2.62 -8.56
N ASN A 197 -35.66 -3.83 -8.01
CA ASN A 197 -35.67 -5.10 -8.75
C ASN A 197 -34.66 -5.08 -9.91
N LYS A 198 -33.41 -4.74 -9.58
CA LYS A 198 -32.24 -4.59 -10.46
C LYS A 198 -30.96 -4.92 -9.69
N SER A 199 -29.86 -5.20 -10.37
CA SER A 199 -28.55 -5.31 -9.70
C SER A 199 -28.02 -3.94 -9.27
N LEU A 200 -27.10 -3.92 -8.30
CA LEU A 200 -26.53 -2.68 -7.78
C LEU A 200 -25.68 -1.95 -8.84
N GLU A 201 -25.02 -2.70 -9.73
CA GLU A 201 -24.37 -2.17 -10.95
C GLU A 201 -25.38 -1.46 -11.85
N GLU A 202 -26.52 -2.07 -12.19
CA GLU A 202 -27.54 -1.40 -13.01
C GLU A 202 -28.06 -0.11 -12.36
N VAL A 203 -28.28 -0.14 -11.03
CA VAL A 203 -28.77 1.04 -10.30
C VAL A 203 -27.72 2.13 -10.25
N PHE A 204 -26.47 1.84 -9.90
CA PHE A 204 -25.42 2.86 -9.82
C PHE A 204 -25.11 3.43 -11.21
N LYS A 205 -25.08 2.57 -12.25
CA LYS A 205 -24.88 2.98 -13.63
C LYS A 205 -25.98 3.92 -14.12
N GLU A 206 -27.25 3.58 -13.93
CA GLU A 206 -28.39 4.40 -14.34
C GLU A 206 -28.54 5.69 -13.51
N LYS A 207 -28.25 5.64 -12.20
CA LYS A 207 -28.60 6.73 -11.24
C LYS A 207 -27.45 7.63 -10.82
N ILE A 208 -26.19 7.23 -11.03
CA ILE A 208 -25.01 7.97 -10.58
C ILE A 208 -23.96 8.06 -11.69
N PHE A 209 -23.48 6.93 -12.22
CA PHE A 209 -22.30 6.92 -13.09
C PHE A 209 -22.55 7.51 -14.47
N GLN A 210 -23.58 7.05 -15.21
CA GLN A 210 -23.92 7.64 -16.52
C GLN A 210 -24.30 9.13 -16.44
N PRO A 211 -25.10 9.59 -15.44
CA PRO A 211 -25.36 11.03 -15.26
C PRO A 211 -24.12 11.90 -14.98
N LEU A 212 -22.98 11.32 -14.58
CA LEU A 212 -21.71 12.02 -14.31
C LEU A 212 -20.61 11.72 -15.35
N GLY A 213 -20.86 10.85 -16.33
CA GLY A 213 -19.85 10.34 -17.25
C GLY A 213 -18.70 9.63 -16.52
N MET A 214 -19.04 8.72 -15.61
CA MET A 214 -18.09 7.85 -14.90
C MET A 214 -18.09 6.47 -15.57
N ASP A 215 -17.54 6.39 -16.78
CA ASP A 215 -17.64 5.19 -17.61
C ASP A 215 -16.73 4.04 -17.13
N HIS A 216 -15.69 4.36 -16.34
CA HIS A 216 -14.75 3.40 -15.74
C HIS A 216 -14.85 3.35 -14.20
N VAL A 217 -16.08 3.45 -13.68
CA VAL A 217 -16.40 3.08 -12.28
C VAL A 217 -17.54 2.06 -12.31
N THR A 218 -17.29 0.86 -11.79
CA THR A 218 -18.19 -0.29 -11.95
C THR A 218 -17.92 -1.38 -10.91
N PHE A 219 -18.89 -2.26 -10.65
CA PHE A 219 -18.66 -3.53 -9.97
C PHE A 219 -17.98 -4.57 -10.86
N HIS A 220 -18.12 -4.46 -12.19
CA HIS A 220 -17.75 -5.48 -13.17
C HIS A 220 -16.76 -4.91 -14.21
N PRO A 221 -15.45 -4.85 -13.90
CA PRO A 221 -14.43 -4.33 -14.81
C PRO A 221 -14.48 -5.00 -16.19
N SER A 222 -14.39 -4.21 -17.26
CA SER A 222 -14.28 -4.73 -18.63
C SER A 222 -12.91 -5.36 -18.88
N ALA A 223 -12.73 -6.01 -20.04
CA ALA A 223 -11.42 -6.51 -20.45
C ALA A 223 -10.34 -5.40 -20.53
N GLU A 224 -10.72 -4.17 -20.91
CA GLU A 224 -9.82 -3.01 -20.92
C GLU A 224 -9.46 -2.54 -19.50
N ASP A 225 -10.43 -2.54 -18.59
CA ASP A 225 -10.21 -2.19 -17.18
C ASP A 225 -9.32 -3.22 -16.47
N LYS A 226 -9.51 -4.52 -16.78
CA LYS A 226 -8.67 -5.62 -16.27
C LYS A 226 -7.22 -5.51 -16.77
N LEU A 227 -7.00 -5.09 -18.01
CA LEU A 227 -5.65 -4.82 -18.54
C LEU A 227 -4.98 -3.62 -17.85
N ASN A 228 -5.75 -2.64 -17.40
CA ASN A 228 -5.30 -1.42 -16.71
C ASN A 228 -5.32 -1.52 -15.18
N LEU A 229 -5.61 -2.68 -14.60
CA LEU A 229 -5.69 -2.87 -13.16
C LEU A 229 -4.32 -2.60 -12.48
N ALA A 230 -4.34 -1.94 -11.32
CA ALA A 230 -3.20 -1.87 -10.41
C ALA A 230 -3.04 -3.20 -9.64
N TYR A 231 -1.81 -3.64 -9.42
CA TYR A 231 -1.57 -4.90 -8.70
C TYR A 231 -1.92 -4.74 -7.22
N MET A 232 -2.50 -5.77 -6.61
CA MET A 232 -2.65 -5.84 -5.16
C MET A 232 -1.30 -6.23 -4.55
N HIS A 233 -0.92 -5.59 -3.45
CA HIS A 233 0.33 -5.83 -2.75
C HIS A 233 0.10 -6.24 -1.31
N ARG A 234 1.08 -6.95 -0.75
CA ARG A 234 1.21 -7.22 0.68
C ARG A 234 2.59 -6.83 1.17
N ARG A 235 2.64 -6.02 2.24
CA ARG A 235 3.86 -5.82 3.03
C ARG A 235 3.96 -6.93 4.08
N SER A 236 5.14 -7.51 4.22
CA SER A 236 5.44 -8.46 5.29
C SER A 236 5.72 -7.74 6.61
N PRO A 237 5.68 -8.43 7.77
CA PRO A 237 6.13 -7.87 9.05
C PRO A 237 7.60 -7.43 9.07
N SER A 238 8.41 -7.81 8.06
CA SER A 238 9.79 -7.36 7.88
C SER A 238 9.91 -6.15 6.93
N GLY A 239 8.81 -5.46 6.64
CA GLY A 239 8.77 -4.27 5.77
C GLY A 239 8.84 -4.55 4.25
N LYS A 240 9.23 -5.76 3.84
CA LYS A 240 9.35 -6.15 2.42
C LYS A 240 7.99 -6.16 1.75
N LEU A 241 7.87 -5.46 0.64
CA LEU A 241 6.68 -5.46 -0.21
C LEU A 241 6.74 -6.61 -1.23
N SER A 242 5.56 -7.13 -1.59
CA SER A 242 5.38 -8.16 -2.63
C SER A 242 4.02 -7.98 -3.31
N THR A 243 3.87 -8.43 -4.55
CA THR A 243 2.54 -8.62 -5.15
C THR A 243 1.79 -9.76 -4.45
N THR A 244 0.46 -9.71 -4.47
CA THR A 244 -0.40 -10.73 -3.87
C THR A 244 -1.70 -10.86 -4.65
N ASP A 245 -2.42 -11.98 -4.49
CA ASP A 245 -3.68 -12.20 -5.18
C ASP A 245 -4.74 -11.18 -4.76
N HIS A 246 -5.53 -10.71 -5.73
CA HIS A 246 -6.64 -9.81 -5.46
C HIS A 246 -7.74 -10.55 -4.68
N PHE A 247 -7.94 -10.22 -3.40
CA PHE A 247 -8.88 -10.96 -2.55
C PHE A 247 -10.33 -10.90 -3.08
N TYR A 248 -10.81 -9.72 -3.49
CA TYR A 248 -12.09 -9.58 -4.21
C TYR A 248 -11.92 -9.88 -5.72
N ARG A 249 -11.57 -11.12 -6.08
CA ARG A 249 -11.36 -11.49 -7.50
C ARG A 249 -12.62 -11.94 -8.25
N ARG A 250 -13.78 -12.11 -7.59
CA ARG A 250 -14.98 -12.68 -8.25
C ARG A 250 -15.41 -11.89 -9.51
N PRO A 251 -15.41 -10.54 -9.54
CA PRO A 251 -15.67 -9.78 -10.77
C PRO A 251 -14.52 -9.80 -11.78
N LEU A 252 -13.27 -9.92 -11.31
CA LEU A 252 -12.09 -9.97 -12.16
C LEU A 252 -12.02 -11.27 -12.97
N LEU A 253 -12.38 -12.41 -12.37
CA LEU A 253 -12.42 -13.72 -13.02
C LEU A 253 -13.69 -13.98 -13.85
N ALA A 254 -14.72 -13.14 -13.70
CA ALA A 254 -15.99 -13.33 -14.39
C ALA A 254 -15.88 -13.16 -15.91
N GLN A 255 -16.69 -13.93 -16.65
CA GLN A 255 -16.80 -13.84 -18.11
C GLN A 255 -17.88 -12.84 -18.54
N ASP A 256 -17.77 -12.32 -19.76
CA ASP A 256 -18.72 -11.32 -20.29
C ASP A 256 -20.16 -11.86 -20.30
N GLY A 257 -21.05 -11.15 -19.59
CA GLY A 257 -22.46 -11.54 -19.44
C GLY A 257 -22.75 -12.52 -18.30
N GLU A 258 -21.74 -12.92 -17.51
CA GLU A 258 -21.95 -13.67 -16.27
C GLU A 258 -22.59 -12.76 -15.20
N SER A 259 -23.54 -13.30 -14.42
CA SER A 259 -24.12 -12.57 -13.29
C SER A 259 -23.16 -12.60 -12.10
N VAL A 260 -22.60 -11.45 -11.77
CA VAL A 260 -21.64 -11.26 -10.67
C VAL A 260 -22.31 -10.54 -9.49
N PRO A 261 -22.01 -10.92 -8.23
CA PRO A 261 -22.54 -10.21 -7.05
C PRO A 261 -21.98 -8.80 -6.88
N CYS A 262 -22.77 -7.87 -6.35
CA CYS A 262 -22.37 -6.49 -6.12
C CYS A 262 -22.37 -6.11 -4.61
N ALA A 263 -21.19 -5.85 -4.04
CA ALA A 263 -21.04 -5.56 -2.62
C ALA A 263 -21.19 -4.06 -2.28
N GLY A 264 -22.33 -3.63 -1.73
CA GLY A 264 -22.60 -2.22 -1.40
C GLY A 264 -21.63 -1.58 -0.39
N GLY A 265 -20.87 -2.38 0.36
CA GLY A 265 -19.86 -1.94 1.31
C GLY A 265 -18.45 -1.85 0.73
N HIS A 266 -18.12 -2.51 -0.38
CA HIS A 266 -16.74 -2.52 -0.89
C HIS A 266 -16.54 -2.73 -2.41
N GLY A 267 -17.59 -3.03 -3.19
CA GLY A 267 -17.45 -3.74 -4.45
C GLY A 267 -17.08 -2.96 -5.72
N CYS A 268 -16.89 -1.64 -5.69
CA CYS A 268 -16.50 -0.89 -6.89
C CYS A 268 -15.00 -0.94 -7.19
N PHE A 269 -14.68 -1.04 -8.48
CA PHE A 269 -13.40 -0.70 -9.07
C PHE A 269 -13.51 0.64 -9.82
N GLY A 270 -12.41 1.33 -10.06
CA GLY A 270 -12.37 2.41 -11.04
C GLY A 270 -11.18 3.35 -10.98
N ARG A 271 -11.29 4.46 -11.71
CA ARG A 271 -10.26 5.52 -11.78
C ARG A 271 -10.44 6.56 -10.66
N PRO A 272 -9.39 6.94 -9.91
CA PRO A 272 -9.46 8.00 -8.90
C PRO A 272 -10.00 9.34 -9.45
N ALA A 273 -9.65 9.69 -10.69
CA ALA A 273 -10.15 10.87 -11.39
C ALA A 273 -11.68 10.90 -11.49
N GLU A 274 -12.30 9.79 -11.91
CA GLU A 274 -13.73 9.69 -12.13
C GLU A 274 -14.49 9.60 -10.80
N PHE A 275 -13.96 8.87 -9.81
CA PHE A 275 -14.55 8.79 -8.48
C PHE A 275 -14.60 10.17 -7.78
N GLY A 276 -13.59 11.00 -8.02
CA GLY A 276 -13.55 12.39 -7.55
C GLY A 276 -14.74 13.25 -7.98
N LYS A 277 -15.43 12.92 -9.08
CA LYS A 277 -16.66 13.61 -9.50
C LYS A 277 -17.77 13.52 -8.46
N ILE A 278 -17.85 12.42 -7.69
CA ILE A 278 -18.81 12.27 -6.58
C ILE A 278 -18.43 13.23 -5.43
N ILE A 279 -17.14 13.34 -5.12
CA ILE A 279 -16.63 14.31 -4.12
C ILE A 279 -16.96 15.74 -4.56
N SER A 280 -16.65 16.12 -5.80
CA SER A 280 -17.01 17.42 -6.38
C SER A 280 -18.50 17.72 -6.33
N LEU A 281 -19.35 16.73 -6.62
CA LEU A 281 -20.80 16.85 -6.54
C LEU A 281 -21.29 17.11 -5.10
N LEU A 282 -20.65 16.52 -4.08
CA LEU A 282 -20.95 16.75 -2.67
C LEU A 282 -20.41 18.10 -2.16
N LEU A 283 -19.24 18.55 -2.66
CA LEU A 283 -18.74 19.92 -2.47
C LEU A 283 -19.68 20.98 -3.10
N ASN A 284 -20.51 20.58 -4.06
CA ASN A 284 -21.45 21.45 -4.80
C ASN A 284 -22.92 21.18 -4.43
N ASP A 285 -23.18 20.80 -3.18
CA ASP A 285 -24.52 20.58 -2.61
C ASP A 285 -25.40 19.59 -3.41
N GLY A 286 -24.80 18.52 -3.96
CA GLY A 286 -25.52 17.43 -4.63
C GLY A 286 -25.71 17.59 -6.13
N ARG A 287 -25.00 18.54 -6.75
CA ARG A 287 -25.11 18.88 -8.18
C ARG A 287 -23.76 18.88 -8.90
N ASP A 288 -23.64 18.24 -10.05
CA ASP A 288 -22.48 18.46 -10.92
C ASP A 288 -22.52 19.88 -11.53
N ALA A 289 -21.39 20.57 -11.49
CA ALA A 289 -21.23 21.90 -12.06
C ALA A 289 -21.15 21.93 -13.59
N LYS A 290 -20.68 20.84 -14.24
CA LYS A 290 -20.50 20.78 -15.70
C LYS A 290 -21.79 20.49 -16.46
N SER A 291 -22.38 19.33 -16.22
CA SER A 291 -23.66 18.91 -16.82
C SER A 291 -24.86 19.65 -16.21
N GLY A 292 -24.70 20.16 -14.99
CA GLY A 292 -25.80 20.72 -14.20
C GLY A 292 -26.73 19.67 -13.59
N VAL A 293 -26.44 18.37 -13.75
CA VAL A 293 -27.19 17.24 -13.17
C VAL A 293 -27.23 17.35 -11.65
N ARG A 294 -28.39 17.05 -11.05
CA ARG A 294 -28.57 16.98 -9.60
C ARG A 294 -28.88 15.55 -9.19
N LEU A 295 -28.02 14.95 -8.37
CA LEU A 295 -28.21 13.60 -7.83
C LEU A 295 -28.85 13.60 -6.44
N LEU A 296 -28.62 14.66 -5.64
CA LEU A 296 -29.23 14.88 -4.32
C LEU A 296 -29.61 16.36 -4.16
N LYS A 297 -30.54 16.67 -3.26
CA LYS A 297 -30.86 18.04 -2.83
C LYS A 297 -29.82 18.57 -1.82
N PRO A 298 -29.65 19.90 -1.69
CA PRO A 298 -28.74 20.49 -0.70
C PRO A 298 -29.06 20.07 0.74
N GLU A 299 -30.34 19.92 1.08
CA GLU A 299 -30.80 19.48 2.39
C GLU A 299 -30.32 18.06 2.69
N THR A 300 -30.50 17.13 1.75
CA THR A 300 -30.02 15.75 1.86
C THR A 300 -28.50 15.64 1.96
N VAL A 301 -27.77 16.53 1.28
CA VAL A 301 -26.31 16.62 1.40
C VAL A 301 -25.89 17.18 2.76
N ASN A 302 -26.72 18.01 3.41
CA ASN A 302 -26.49 18.38 4.82
C ASN A 302 -26.79 17.21 5.76
N ASP A 303 -27.84 16.42 5.52
CA ASP A 303 -28.17 15.25 6.33
C ASP A 303 -27.01 14.23 6.36
N ILE A 304 -26.44 13.87 5.20
CA ILE A 304 -25.32 12.90 5.16
C ILE A 304 -24.02 13.44 5.78
N PHE A 305 -23.83 14.77 5.83
CA PHE A 305 -22.69 15.45 6.47
C PHE A 305 -22.93 15.83 7.95
N THR A 306 -24.07 15.45 8.52
CA THR A 306 -24.40 15.70 9.94
C THR A 306 -24.08 14.47 10.77
N ASP A 307 -23.42 14.63 11.93
CA ASP A 307 -23.21 13.53 12.87
C ASP A 307 -24.54 12.94 13.36
N GLN A 308 -24.71 11.65 13.09
CA GLN A 308 -25.91 10.87 13.38
C GLN A 308 -25.85 10.16 14.73
N ILE A 309 -24.66 10.08 15.36
CA ILE A 309 -24.42 9.34 16.60
C ILE A 309 -23.75 10.17 17.72
N PRO A 310 -24.09 11.46 17.95
CA PRO A 310 -23.37 12.38 18.85
C PRO A 310 -23.44 12.02 20.36
N HIS A 311 -24.02 10.87 20.70
CA HIS A 311 -24.19 10.35 22.05
C HIS A 311 -23.62 8.93 22.21
N LYS A 312 -22.86 8.42 21.23
CA LYS A 312 -22.22 7.10 21.28
C LYS A 312 -20.75 7.19 21.73
N PRO A 313 -20.19 6.08 22.27
CA PRO A 313 -18.75 5.94 22.44
C PRO A 313 -18.03 6.22 21.11
N ARG A 314 -17.00 7.06 21.17
CA ARG A 314 -16.33 7.60 19.98
C ARG A 314 -15.32 6.59 19.43
N PHE A 315 -15.44 6.29 18.14
CA PHE A 315 -14.68 5.22 17.47
C PHE A 315 -13.16 5.46 17.47
N SER A 316 -12.71 6.71 17.32
CA SER A 316 -11.31 7.09 17.06
C SER A 316 -10.27 6.65 18.10
N ASN A 317 -10.68 6.31 19.34
CA ASN A 317 -9.78 5.87 20.42
C ASN A 317 -10.09 4.44 20.93
N VAL A 318 -11.07 3.73 20.36
CA VAL A 318 -11.37 2.35 20.77
C VAL A 318 -10.40 1.42 20.08
N SER A 319 -9.58 0.69 20.85
CA SER A 319 -8.67 -0.29 20.26
C SER A 319 -9.44 -1.50 19.73
N VAL A 320 -9.27 -1.79 18.43
CA VAL A 320 -9.89 -2.94 17.77
C VAL A 320 -8.82 -4.03 17.59
N PRO A 321 -8.95 -5.22 18.21
CA PRO A 321 -8.04 -6.32 17.97
C PRO A 321 -8.23 -6.86 16.56
N VAL A 322 -7.15 -7.19 15.85
CA VAL A 322 -7.25 -7.71 14.48
C VAL A 322 -7.20 -9.23 14.47
N ALA A 323 -8.27 -9.85 13.98
CA ALA A 323 -8.40 -11.30 13.86
C ALA A 323 -7.79 -11.86 12.55
N LYS A 324 -7.48 -10.99 11.57
CA LYS A 324 -6.79 -11.29 10.30
C LYS A 324 -5.71 -10.23 10.00
N PRO A 325 -4.53 -10.29 10.66
CA PRO A 325 -3.48 -9.26 10.57
C PRO A 325 -2.87 -9.10 9.17
N GLU A 326 -3.17 -10.01 8.25
CA GLU A 326 -2.79 -9.95 6.85
C GLU A 326 -3.70 -9.03 5.99
N LEU A 327 -4.74 -8.46 6.59
CA LEU A 327 -5.71 -7.54 5.98
C LEU A 327 -5.72 -6.15 6.64
N ALA A 328 -5.44 -6.05 7.94
CA ALA A 328 -5.42 -4.80 8.69
C ALA A 328 -4.37 -4.80 9.81
N ASN A 329 -3.83 -3.64 10.16
CA ASN A 329 -3.06 -3.40 11.37
C ASN A 329 -4.00 -2.95 12.52
N PRO A 330 -3.65 -3.20 13.80
CA PRO A 330 -4.46 -2.79 14.94
C PRO A 330 -4.77 -1.29 14.97
N THR A 331 -6.02 -0.95 15.21
CA THR A 331 -6.48 0.44 15.37
C THR A 331 -6.64 0.80 16.85
N PRO A 332 -6.63 2.10 17.21
CA PRO A 332 -6.29 3.25 16.37
C PRO A 332 -4.80 3.26 15.99
N LEU A 333 -4.53 3.52 14.71
CA LEU A 333 -3.18 3.52 14.14
C LEU A 333 -2.35 4.72 14.63
N THR A 334 -3.02 5.77 15.08
CA THR A 334 -2.50 6.78 16.00
C THR A 334 -3.67 7.22 16.89
N PRO A 335 -3.59 7.13 18.23
CA PRO A 335 -4.65 7.58 19.12
C PRO A 335 -4.84 9.10 19.03
N MET A 336 -6.09 9.57 18.97
CA MET A 336 -6.38 11.00 19.04
C MET A 336 -6.40 11.47 20.51
N PRO A 337 -6.15 12.76 20.80
CA PRO A 337 -6.44 13.32 22.13
C PRO A 337 -7.91 13.12 22.53
N ASP A 338 -8.20 12.84 23.80
CA ASP A 338 -9.56 12.51 24.27
C ASP A 338 -10.62 13.63 24.06
N ASP A 339 -10.19 14.86 23.80
CA ASP A 339 -11.05 15.98 23.40
C ASP A 339 -11.28 16.06 21.87
N HIS A 340 -10.34 15.58 21.06
CA HIS A 340 -10.40 15.56 19.59
C HIS A 340 -11.12 14.29 19.09
N THR A 341 -12.37 14.45 18.69
CA THR A 341 -13.30 13.33 18.59
C THR A 341 -14.24 13.45 17.39
N GLU A 342 -14.19 12.45 16.51
CA GLU A 342 -15.00 12.40 15.29
C GLU A 342 -16.47 11.99 15.57
N GLY A 343 -17.36 12.40 14.67
CA GLY A 343 -18.73 11.92 14.56
C GLY A 343 -18.90 11.04 13.31
N TRP A 344 -20.12 10.54 13.08
CA TRP A 344 -20.39 9.71 11.91
C TRP A 344 -21.61 10.19 11.12
N GLY A 345 -21.40 10.48 9.84
CA GLY A 345 -22.43 10.91 8.91
C GLY A 345 -23.33 9.76 8.45
N LEU A 346 -23.87 9.84 7.24
CA LEU A 346 -24.52 8.69 6.60
C LEU A 346 -23.51 8.01 5.67
N SER A 347 -22.74 7.09 6.26
CA SER A 347 -21.69 6.21 5.70
C SER A 347 -20.22 6.67 5.73
N PHE A 348 -19.83 7.69 6.50
CA PHE A 348 -18.44 8.15 6.61
C PHE A 348 -18.18 8.97 7.88
N SER A 349 -16.91 9.15 8.25
CA SER A 349 -16.52 9.96 9.41
C SER A 349 -16.69 11.47 9.14
N ILE A 350 -16.99 12.22 10.20
CA ILE A 350 -17.11 13.68 10.23
C ILE A 350 -16.19 14.23 11.32
N SER A 351 -15.19 15.05 10.97
CA SER A 351 -14.40 15.72 12.01
C SER A 351 -15.20 16.86 12.65
N HIS A 352 -15.23 16.89 13.98
CA HIS A 352 -15.81 17.99 14.76
C HIS A 352 -14.84 19.17 14.96
N PHE A 353 -13.57 19.05 14.54
CA PHE A 353 -12.50 19.99 14.86
C PHE A 353 -11.77 20.46 13.57
N PRO A 354 -11.06 21.59 13.59
CA PRO A 354 -10.09 21.91 12.55
C PRO A 354 -8.87 21.02 12.69
N GLU A 355 -8.51 20.30 11.63
CA GLU A 355 -7.39 19.37 11.58
C GLU A 355 -6.04 20.10 11.42
N SER A 356 -4.93 19.44 11.82
CA SER A 356 -3.56 19.84 11.47
C SER A 356 -3.38 19.96 9.95
N THR A 357 -3.95 19.01 9.20
CA THR A 357 -4.08 19.00 7.72
C THR A 357 -4.83 20.22 7.13
N GLY A 358 -5.29 21.17 7.94
CA GLY A 358 -6.00 22.38 7.50
C GLY A 358 -7.47 22.16 7.13
N ARG A 359 -7.94 20.91 7.11
CA ARG A 359 -9.36 20.56 6.93
C ARG A 359 -10.19 21.18 8.05
N ALA A 360 -11.39 21.66 7.73
CA ALA A 360 -12.26 22.29 8.70
C ALA A 360 -13.16 21.29 9.44
N ALA A 361 -13.57 21.66 10.66
CA ALA A 361 -14.70 21.04 11.34
C ALA A 361 -15.94 21.01 10.42
N GLY A 362 -16.58 19.84 10.32
CA GLY A 362 -17.62 19.52 9.33
C GLY A 362 -17.10 18.95 8.01
N SER A 363 -15.79 18.70 7.88
CA SER A 363 -15.25 17.92 6.76
C SER A 363 -15.50 16.43 6.95
N ALA A 364 -15.79 15.74 5.84
CA ALA A 364 -15.96 14.30 5.80
C ALA A 364 -14.68 13.60 5.33
N SER A 365 -14.45 12.37 5.77
CA SER A 365 -13.46 11.46 5.20
C SER A 365 -13.83 9.99 5.40
N TRP A 366 -13.37 9.14 4.48
CA TRP A 366 -13.32 7.69 4.71
C TRP A 366 -12.21 7.01 3.90
N GLU A 367 -11.96 5.75 4.23
CA GLU A 367 -10.79 4.99 3.77
C GLU A 367 -11.19 3.70 3.04
N GLY A 368 -10.24 3.14 2.29
CA GLY A 368 -10.33 1.86 1.61
C GLY A 368 -9.22 0.92 2.07
N LEU A 369 -9.55 -0.36 2.27
CA LEU A 369 -8.70 -1.36 2.92
C LEU A 369 -7.28 -1.46 2.34
N ALA A 370 -7.13 -1.32 1.02
CA ALA A 370 -5.83 -1.36 0.35
C ALA A 370 -5.05 -0.02 0.45
N ASN A 371 -5.16 0.66 1.60
CA ASN A 371 -4.64 2.00 1.91
C ASN A 371 -5.03 3.06 0.85
N LEU A 372 -6.34 3.29 0.70
CA LEU A 372 -6.90 4.44 -0.01
C LEU A 372 -7.53 5.42 1.00
N PHE A 373 -7.47 6.73 0.73
CA PHE A 373 -8.06 7.78 1.58
C PHE A 373 -8.81 8.80 0.72
N TRP A 374 -10.00 9.24 1.15
CA TRP A 374 -10.67 10.41 0.56
C TRP A 374 -11.18 11.38 1.63
N PHE A 375 -11.28 12.66 1.25
CA PHE A 375 -11.91 13.69 2.07
C PHE A 375 -12.74 14.69 1.24
N ALA A 376 -13.71 15.32 1.90
CA ALA A 376 -14.55 16.39 1.36
C ALA A 376 -14.75 17.49 2.41
N ASP A 377 -14.07 18.63 2.24
CA ASP A 377 -14.25 19.84 3.03
C ASP A 377 -15.15 20.83 2.27
N ARG A 378 -16.45 20.77 2.58
CA ARG A 378 -17.48 21.67 2.01
C ARG A 378 -17.30 23.14 2.41
N LYS A 379 -16.58 23.44 3.49
CA LYS A 379 -16.38 24.81 4.00
C LYS A 379 -15.24 25.53 3.27
N ASN A 380 -14.14 24.82 3.04
CA ASN A 380 -12.98 25.31 2.27
C ASN A 380 -13.11 25.03 0.76
N ASN A 381 -14.16 24.31 0.34
CA ASN A 381 -14.43 23.89 -1.05
C ASN A 381 -13.22 23.16 -1.65
N ILE A 382 -12.79 22.09 -0.98
CA ILE A 382 -11.65 21.27 -1.36
C ILE A 382 -11.94 19.83 -0.97
N GLY A 383 -11.61 18.89 -1.85
CA GLY A 383 -11.64 17.46 -1.57
C GLY A 383 -10.44 16.79 -2.21
N GLY A 384 -10.17 15.55 -1.83
CA GLY A 384 -9.05 14.81 -2.39
C GLY A 384 -9.19 13.31 -2.25
N ILE A 385 -8.41 12.61 -3.06
CA ILE A 385 -8.24 11.15 -3.08
C ILE A 385 -6.75 10.84 -3.09
N ILE A 386 -6.35 9.89 -2.26
CA ILE A 386 -5.10 9.14 -2.36
C ILE A 386 -5.47 7.68 -2.61
N ALA A 387 -4.87 7.08 -3.65
CA ALA A 387 -5.10 5.70 -4.02
C ALA A 387 -3.76 4.94 -4.13
N SER A 388 -3.64 3.90 -3.32
CA SER A 388 -2.63 2.84 -3.43
C SER A 388 -3.34 1.48 -3.51
N GLN A 389 -2.60 0.38 -3.56
CA GLN A 389 -3.14 -0.99 -3.48
C GLN A 389 -2.24 -1.86 -2.58
N ILE A 390 -2.06 -1.47 -1.32
CA ILE A 390 -1.20 -2.18 -0.35
C ILE A 390 -2.04 -2.71 0.82
N LEU A 391 -1.79 -3.97 1.22
CA LEU A 391 -2.24 -4.56 2.49
C LEU A 391 -1.05 -4.82 3.43
N PRO A 392 -1.25 -4.89 4.75
CA PRO A 392 -2.51 -4.64 5.46
C PRO A 392 -2.95 -3.17 5.43
N TYR A 393 -4.23 -2.90 5.68
CA TYR A 393 -4.73 -1.57 6.00
C TYR A 393 -3.95 -0.97 7.18
N GLY A 394 -3.60 0.31 7.10
CA GLY A 394 -2.73 0.97 8.06
C GLY A 394 -1.25 0.73 7.80
N ASP A 395 -0.84 0.72 6.54
CA ASP A 395 0.54 0.45 6.13
C ASP A 395 1.48 1.58 6.57
N THR A 396 2.53 1.27 7.33
CA THR A 396 3.35 2.30 7.98
C THR A 396 4.14 3.17 7.00
N ALA A 397 4.51 2.66 5.81
CA ALA A 397 5.13 3.48 4.78
C ALA A 397 4.17 4.54 4.18
N ILE A 398 2.85 4.30 4.25
CA ILE A 398 1.81 5.25 3.83
C ILE A 398 1.38 6.14 5.01
N MET A 399 1.40 5.64 6.25
CA MET A 399 0.88 6.37 7.41
C MET A 399 1.90 7.16 8.22
N ALA A 400 3.12 6.64 8.44
CA ALA A 400 4.14 7.32 9.24
C ALA A 400 4.73 8.52 8.49
N ASP A 401 5.10 8.30 7.23
CA ASP A 401 5.78 9.31 6.40
C ASP A 401 4.80 10.11 5.52
N GLY A 402 3.60 9.59 5.25
CA GLY A 402 2.90 9.85 3.98
C GLY A 402 2.07 11.12 3.82
N LEU A 403 1.32 11.56 4.85
CA LEU A 403 0.30 12.62 4.62
C LEU A 403 -0.17 13.48 5.80
N SER A 404 0.24 13.23 7.05
CA SER A 404 -0.26 14.01 8.19
C SER A 404 0.53 15.31 8.40
N VAL A 405 1.78 15.21 8.88
CA VAL A 405 2.57 16.36 9.35
C VAL A 405 3.04 17.25 8.20
N ALA A 406 3.70 16.67 7.18
CA ALA A 406 4.17 17.44 6.03
C ALA A 406 3.03 18.16 5.30
N SER A 407 1.89 17.49 5.06
CA SER A 407 0.74 18.15 4.41
C SER A 407 0.08 19.20 5.30
N GLY A 408 0.01 18.97 6.62
CA GLY A 408 -0.53 19.92 7.59
C GLY A 408 0.31 21.18 7.71
N VAL A 409 1.60 21.06 8.02
CA VAL A 409 2.51 22.20 8.11
C VAL A 409 2.59 22.94 6.77
N LEU A 410 2.72 22.24 5.64
CA LEU A 410 2.73 22.87 4.31
C LEU A 410 1.40 23.59 4.01
N ALA A 411 0.25 23.02 4.38
CA ALA A 411 -1.06 23.66 4.25
C ALA A 411 -1.21 24.88 5.19
N LEU A 412 -0.69 24.81 6.41
CA LEU A 412 -0.72 25.92 7.38
C LEU A 412 0.20 27.07 6.99
N VAL A 413 1.44 26.79 6.56
CA VAL A 413 2.35 27.81 6.00
C VAL A 413 1.74 28.40 4.73
N THR A 414 1.20 27.58 3.82
CA THR A 414 0.53 28.05 2.60
C THR A 414 -0.70 28.90 2.91
N PHE A 415 -1.53 28.51 3.87
CA PHE A 415 -2.71 29.27 4.32
C PHE A 415 -2.31 30.60 4.96
N ALA A 416 -1.28 30.61 5.82
CA ALA A 416 -0.74 31.82 6.43
C ALA A 416 -0.17 32.76 5.36
N PHE A 417 0.64 32.25 4.43
CA PHE A 417 1.25 33.00 3.33
C PHE A 417 0.23 33.56 2.35
N GLN A 418 -0.81 32.79 1.99
CA GLN A 418 -1.90 33.28 1.15
C GLN A 418 -2.74 34.35 1.89
N SER A 419 -3.04 34.14 3.17
CA SER A 419 -3.83 35.09 3.98
C SER A 419 -3.08 36.40 4.23
N SER A 420 -1.78 36.34 4.56
CA SER A 420 -0.92 37.52 4.71
C SER A 420 -0.73 38.23 3.36
N THR A 421 -0.57 37.50 2.26
CA THR A 421 -0.48 38.05 0.89
C THR A 421 -1.77 38.75 0.47
N VAL A 422 -2.95 38.18 0.77
CA VAL A 422 -4.26 38.78 0.49
C VAL A 422 -4.47 40.02 1.35
N LEU A 423 -4.11 39.98 2.63
CA LEU A 423 -4.17 41.14 3.51
C LEU A 423 -3.19 42.24 3.05
N TYR A 424 -1.96 41.90 2.69
CA TYR A 424 -0.96 42.83 2.13
C TYR A 424 -1.47 43.49 0.85
N LYS A 425 -2.03 42.72 -0.10
CA LYS A 425 -2.64 43.26 -1.33
C LYS A 425 -3.82 44.19 -1.01
N THR A 426 -4.64 43.82 -0.03
CA THR A 426 -5.77 44.62 0.46
C THR A 426 -5.29 45.94 1.08
N VAL A 427 -4.34 45.91 2.03
CA VAL A 427 -3.74 47.09 2.65
C VAL A 427 -3.03 47.97 1.61
N ARG A 428 -2.26 47.38 0.68
CA ARG A 428 -1.58 48.06 -0.43
C ARG A 428 -2.54 48.77 -1.39
N SER A 429 -3.80 48.34 -1.49
CA SER A 429 -4.80 49.00 -2.33
C SER A 429 -5.26 50.36 -1.78
N TYR A 430 -5.11 50.60 -0.48
CA TYR A 430 -5.49 51.86 0.15
C TYR A 430 -4.40 52.92 0.05
N LYS A 431 -4.72 54.04 -0.60
CA LYS A 431 -3.94 55.28 -0.53
C LYS A 431 -4.18 56.00 0.81
N THR A 432 -3.62 55.49 1.91
CA THR A 432 -3.66 56.18 3.21
C THR A 432 -2.46 57.11 3.40
N GLN A 433 -2.64 58.17 4.20
CA GLN A 433 -1.53 58.98 4.72
C GLN A 433 -1.10 58.57 6.14
N ASP A 434 -1.75 57.55 6.72
CA ASP A 434 -1.50 57.08 8.08
C ASP A 434 -0.13 56.37 8.23
N ALA A 435 0.51 56.53 9.39
CA ALA A 435 1.83 55.97 9.66
C ALA A 435 1.79 54.49 10.06
N ASN A 436 0.80 54.08 10.86
CA ASN A 436 0.65 52.70 11.33
C ASN A 436 0.21 51.78 10.18
N ALA A 437 -0.65 52.27 9.28
CA ALA A 437 -1.01 51.58 8.06
C ALA A 437 0.19 51.35 7.12
N ARG A 438 1.20 52.24 7.12
CA ARG A 438 2.47 52.03 6.40
C ARG A 438 3.39 51.05 7.10
N ALA A 439 3.48 51.09 8.44
CA ALA A 439 4.25 50.11 9.22
C ALA A 439 3.69 48.69 9.01
N LEU A 440 2.38 48.50 9.22
CA LEU A 440 1.70 47.22 9.00
C LEU A 440 1.88 46.70 7.56
N LYS A 441 1.88 47.57 6.55
CA LYS A 441 2.15 47.17 5.16
C LYS A 441 3.57 46.60 5.01
N ASN A 442 4.56 47.17 5.68
CA ASN A 442 5.93 46.67 5.63
C ASN A 442 6.03 45.33 6.37
N GLU A 443 5.52 45.24 7.59
CA GLU A 443 5.60 44.02 8.41
C GLU A 443 4.81 42.85 7.82
N LEU A 444 3.69 43.11 7.13
CA LEU A 444 3.02 42.09 6.30
C LEU A 444 3.88 41.65 5.10
N SER A 445 4.73 42.53 4.57
CA SER A 445 5.72 42.17 3.53
C SER A 445 6.83 41.31 4.11
N ASP A 446 7.33 41.67 5.29
CA ASP A 446 8.42 40.98 5.98
C ASP A 446 7.97 39.59 6.46
N LEU A 447 6.76 39.48 7.03
CA LEU A 447 6.08 38.20 7.31
C LEU A 447 5.88 37.37 6.04
N THR A 448 5.50 37.99 4.92
CA THR A 448 5.36 37.27 3.64
C THR A 448 6.71 36.69 3.19
N GLY A 449 7.82 37.37 3.45
CA GLY A 449 9.17 36.85 3.23
C GLY A 449 9.52 35.69 4.17
N VAL A 450 9.31 35.85 5.49
CA VAL A 450 9.61 34.81 6.49
C VAL A 450 8.79 33.54 6.25
N LEU A 451 7.50 33.67 5.94
CA LEU A 451 6.65 32.53 5.58
C LEU A 451 7.05 31.89 4.24
N HIS A 452 7.64 32.64 3.31
CA HIS A 452 8.16 32.09 2.06
C HIS A 452 9.42 31.25 2.28
N SER A 453 10.38 31.75 3.07
CA SER A 453 11.58 30.99 3.41
C SER A 453 11.26 29.78 4.28
N LEU A 454 10.33 29.89 5.23
CA LEU A 454 9.85 28.72 5.99
C LEU A 454 9.16 27.70 5.08
N LEU A 455 8.37 28.13 4.09
CA LEU A 455 7.78 27.23 3.10
C LEU A 455 8.86 26.48 2.30
N GLU A 456 9.96 27.17 1.94
CA GLU A 456 11.10 26.55 1.26
C GLU A 456 11.85 25.58 2.17
N THR A 457 12.12 25.92 3.43
CA THR A 457 12.74 24.99 4.40
C THR A 457 11.90 23.73 4.62
N VAL A 458 10.59 23.87 4.85
CA VAL A 458 9.64 22.74 5.01
C VAL A 458 9.53 21.90 3.72
N THR A 459 9.69 22.50 2.54
CA THR A 459 9.67 21.77 1.26
C THR A 459 10.98 21.01 1.01
N ASN A 460 12.13 21.55 1.46
CA ASN A 460 13.45 21.02 1.13
C ASN A 460 14.01 20.03 2.17
N TYR A 461 13.44 20.00 3.38
CA TYR A 461 13.90 19.17 4.50
C TYR A 461 12.71 18.53 5.25
N PRO A 462 12.01 17.54 4.66
CA PRO A 462 10.80 16.94 5.23
C PRO A 462 11.04 16.16 6.53
N GLU A 463 12.30 15.74 6.79
CA GLU A 463 12.72 15.00 7.98
C GLU A 463 12.74 15.87 9.27
N ILE A 464 12.60 17.20 9.15
CA ILE A 464 12.67 18.14 10.29
C ILE A 464 11.29 18.26 10.95
N ASN A 465 11.25 18.16 12.29
CA ASN A 465 10.01 18.34 13.06
C ASN A 465 9.64 19.84 13.16
N PHE A 466 8.44 20.19 12.69
CA PHE A 466 7.92 21.56 12.72
C PHE A 466 6.69 21.73 13.64
N ASP A 467 6.40 20.77 14.52
CA ASP A 467 5.19 20.72 15.35
C ASP A 467 5.02 21.98 16.22
N SER A 468 6.15 22.55 16.66
CA SER A 468 6.19 23.80 17.45
C SER A 468 5.62 25.03 16.72
N LEU A 469 5.53 24.98 15.38
CA LEU A 469 5.12 26.09 14.53
C LEU A 469 3.64 26.03 14.11
N GLU A 470 2.95 24.89 14.21
CA GLU A 470 1.55 24.74 13.76
C GLU A 470 0.61 25.80 14.37
N LEU A 471 0.63 25.92 15.70
CA LEU A 471 -0.27 26.82 16.43
C LEU A 471 0.05 28.31 16.18
N PRO A 472 1.33 28.77 16.13
CA PRO A 472 1.69 30.07 15.58
C PRO A 472 1.17 30.33 14.16
N LEU A 473 1.38 29.41 13.21
CA LEU A 473 1.01 29.56 11.81
C LEU A 473 -0.51 29.63 11.61
N LEU A 474 -1.26 28.75 12.26
CA LEU A 474 -2.72 28.72 12.23
C LEU A 474 -3.33 30.00 12.80
N ARG A 475 -2.75 30.56 13.87
CA ARG A 475 -3.16 31.85 14.45
C ARG A 475 -2.82 33.01 13.52
N CYS A 476 -1.64 33.00 12.92
CA CYS A 476 -1.19 34.01 11.96
C CYS A 476 -2.14 34.11 10.76
N GLY A 477 -2.42 32.98 10.09
CA GLY A 477 -3.33 32.92 8.96
C GLY A 477 -4.76 33.36 9.30
N LYS A 478 -5.35 32.81 10.37
CA LYS A 478 -6.70 33.19 10.83
C LYS A 478 -6.80 34.68 11.14
N THR A 479 -5.84 35.26 11.85
CA THR A 479 -5.90 36.69 12.22
C THR A 479 -5.73 37.60 11.01
N CYS A 480 -4.88 37.22 10.04
CA CYS A 480 -4.78 37.93 8.76
C CYS A 480 -6.11 37.90 7.98
N GLU A 481 -6.79 36.76 7.96
CA GLU A 481 -8.07 36.60 7.28
C GLU A 481 -9.21 37.37 7.99
N GLU A 482 -9.29 37.32 9.32
CA GLU A 482 -10.28 38.05 10.11
C GLU A 482 -10.09 39.57 10.02
N TYR A 483 -8.85 40.06 10.07
CA TYR A 483 -8.54 41.49 9.91
C TYR A 483 -8.80 41.94 8.46
N GLY A 484 -8.52 41.10 7.46
CA GLY A 484 -8.94 41.31 6.07
C GLY A 484 -10.46 41.41 5.91
N LYS A 485 -11.22 40.51 6.55
CA LYS A 485 -12.69 40.53 6.61
C LYS A 485 -13.23 41.72 7.40
N LEU A 486 -12.49 42.26 8.37
CA LEU A 486 -12.84 43.50 9.07
C LEU A 486 -12.66 44.72 8.15
N ILE A 487 -11.50 44.87 7.53
CA ILE A 487 -11.21 45.94 6.56
C ILE A 487 -12.25 45.94 5.43
N ALA A 488 -12.51 44.77 4.82
CA ALA A 488 -13.48 44.64 3.73
C ALA A 488 -14.93 44.95 4.16
N ARG A 489 -15.29 44.76 5.44
CA ARG A 489 -16.58 45.21 5.99
C ARG A 489 -16.62 46.73 6.15
N CYS A 490 -15.59 47.33 6.73
CA CYS A 490 -15.49 48.77 6.94
C CYS A 490 -15.43 49.59 5.63
N THR A 491 -15.09 48.96 4.50
CA THR A 491 -14.99 49.67 3.20
C THR A 491 -16.05 49.28 2.16
N LYS A 492 -16.97 48.36 2.52
CA LYS A 492 -18.10 47.91 1.67
C LYS A 492 -19.07 49.03 1.24
N HIS A 493 -18.96 50.23 1.82
CA HIS A 493 -19.78 51.40 1.51
C HIS A 493 -18.94 52.63 1.06
N SER A 494 -17.62 52.49 0.89
CA SER A 494 -16.69 53.59 0.65
C SER A 494 -16.58 53.98 -0.83
N ASN A 495 -17.68 54.41 -1.44
CA ASN A 495 -17.71 54.88 -2.84
C ASN A 495 -17.01 56.24 -3.03
N GLY A 496 -15.67 56.21 -3.04
CA GLY A 496 -14.81 57.16 -3.76
C GLY A 496 -14.80 58.62 -3.29
N THR A 497 -14.01 58.93 -2.24
CA THR A 497 -13.00 60.03 -2.20
C THR A 497 -12.52 60.35 -0.78
N ARG A 498 -13.30 60.03 0.26
CA ARG A 498 -12.86 60.01 1.66
C ARG A 498 -13.45 58.79 2.39
N PRO A 499 -12.69 58.09 3.27
CA PRO A 499 -13.29 57.15 4.21
C PRO A 499 -14.20 57.93 5.18
N SER A 500 -15.29 57.35 5.68
CA SER A 500 -16.09 58.06 6.67
C SER A 500 -15.39 58.02 8.02
N PHE A 501 -15.50 59.12 8.77
CA PHE A 501 -15.01 59.23 10.14
C PHE A 501 -15.57 58.13 11.07
N ARG A 502 -16.72 57.56 10.69
CA ARG A 502 -17.40 56.47 11.42
C ARG A 502 -16.76 55.10 11.18
N ASP A 503 -16.23 54.85 9.98
CA ASP A 503 -15.56 53.59 9.63
C ASP A 503 -14.18 53.50 10.30
N TRP A 504 -13.48 54.64 10.41
CA TRP A 504 -12.22 54.76 11.14
C TRP A 504 -12.42 54.62 12.66
N ILE A 505 -13.43 55.28 13.25
CA ILE A 505 -13.81 55.05 14.66
C ILE A 505 -14.24 53.58 14.88
N GLY A 506 -14.83 52.93 13.87
CA GLY A 506 -15.14 51.50 13.89
C GLY A 506 -13.92 50.59 14.08
N GLN A 507 -12.74 50.98 13.59
CA GLN A 507 -11.48 50.26 13.86
C GLN A 507 -10.97 50.50 15.28
N GLN A 508 -11.11 51.71 15.82
CA GLN A 508 -10.60 52.07 17.15
C GLN A 508 -11.47 51.58 18.34
N TYR A 509 -12.76 51.28 18.14
CA TYR A 509 -13.70 51.03 19.24
C TYR A 509 -14.21 49.58 19.37
N LEU A 510 -13.69 48.63 18.58
CA LEU A 510 -14.12 47.22 18.55
C LEU A 510 -12.95 46.22 18.67
N LYS A 511 -12.26 46.28 19.82
CA LYS A 511 -11.30 45.29 20.34
C LYS A 511 -10.04 45.03 19.50
N GLY A 512 -9.03 45.86 19.72
CA GLY A 512 -7.65 45.65 19.24
C GLY A 512 -7.18 46.85 18.43
N ASP A 513 -6.14 47.53 18.89
CA ASP A 513 -5.49 48.57 18.10
C ASP A 513 -4.72 47.94 16.92
N ILE A 514 -4.45 48.75 15.89
CA ILE A 514 -3.54 48.33 14.81
C ILE A 514 -2.15 47.98 15.37
N THR A 515 -1.76 48.59 16.50
CA THR A 515 -0.57 48.26 17.27
C THR A 515 -0.63 46.87 17.91
N ASP A 516 -1.76 46.45 18.49
CA ASP A 516 -1.88 45.11 19.12
C ASP A 516 -1.70 43.98 18.07
N PHE A 517 -2.29 44.15 16.89
CA PHE A 517 -2.14 43.21 15.78
C PHE A 517 -0.69 43.20 15.25
N ARG A 518 -0.08 44.36 15.13
CA ARG A 518 1.31 44.56 14.69
C ARG A 518 2.32 43.90 15.64
N ASP A 519 2.17 44.14 16.93
CA ASP A 519 3.09 43.61 17.95
C ASP A 519 2.93 42.07 18.08
N MET A 520 1.74 41.50 17.77
CA MET A 520 1.51 40.05 17.61
C MET A 520 2.20 39.47 16.36
N LEU A 521 2.17 40.17 15.22
CA LEU A 521 2.90 39.76 14.01
C LEU A 521 4.41 39.76 14.26
N ALA A 522 4.95 40.79 14.91
CA ALA A 522 6.36 40.87 15.29
C ALA A 522 6.79 39.74 16.24
N GLY A 523 5.95 39.41 17.24
CA GLY A 523 6.16 38.25 18.10
C GLY A 523 6.18 36.91 17.35
N THR A 524 5.30 36.76 16.35
CA THR A 524 5.25 35.56 15.49
C THR A 524 6.50 35.42 14.63
N ILE A 525 6.97 36.51 14.02
CA ILE A 525 8.23 36.55 13.25
C ILE A 525 9.42 36.17 14.16
N THR A 526 9.48 36.73 15.37
CA THR A 526 10.58 36.50 16.32
C THR A 526 10.67 35.05 16.78
N ALA A 527 9.53 34.35 16.91
CA ALA A 527 9.49 32.94 17.28
C ALA A 527 10.03 32.04 16.15
N VAL A 528 9.56 32.24 14.91
CA VAL A 528 9.99 31.43 13.75
C VAL A 528 11.49 31.55 13.51
N THR A 529 12.07 32.76 13.62
CA THR A 529 13.50 32.97 13.39
C THR A 529 14.38 32.37 14.49
N ARG A 530 13.88 32.22 15.73
CA ARG A 530 14.73 31.74 16.85
C ARG A 530 14.91 30.22 16.81
N ASN A 531 13.83 29.46 16.70
CA ASN A 531 13.90 27.99 16.72
C ASN A 531 14.86 27.47 15.63
N VAL A 532 14.75 27.99 14.40
CA VAL A 532 15.64 27.63 13.28
C VAL A 532 17.12 27.93 13.58
N ILE A 533 17.43 29.01 14.31
CA ILE A 533 18.81 29.34 14.69
C ILE A 533 19.34 28.39 15.76
N ASP A 534 18.51 28.01 16.72
CA ASP A 534 18.89 27.05 17.77
C ASP A 534 19.05 25.62 17.19
N GLU A 535 18.17 25.20 16.28
CA GLU A 535 18.27 23.94 15.51
C GLU A 535 19.57 23.85 14.67
N TYR A 536 20.03 24.97 14.10
CA TYR A 536 21.33 25.03 13.41
C TYR A 536 22.52 24.92 14.36
N LYS A 537 22.41 25.31 15.64
CA LYS A 537 23.49 25.14 16.63
C LYS A 537 23.64 23.67 17.00
N ASP A 538 22.54 23.01 17.37
CA ASP A 538 22.53 21.60 17.76
C ASP A 538 23.18 20.71 16.68
N MET A 539 22.84 20.95 15.40
CA MET A 539 23.43 20.25 14.25
C MET A 539 24.95 20.48 14.10
N ILE A 540 25.44 21.69 14.38
CA ILE A 540 26.88 22.02 14.30
C ILE A 540 27.64 21.47 15.51
N ASP A 541 27.04 21.46 16.70
CA ASP A 541 27.64 20.91 17.92
C ASP A 541 27.75 19.38 17.84
N ASP A 542 26.72 18.67 17.35
CA ASP A 542 26.78 17.22 17.08
C ASP A 542 27.86 16.89 16.02
N THR A 543 27.88 17.63 14.90
CA THR A 543 28.90 17.47 13.85
C THR A 543 30.31 17.72 14.41
N THR A 544 30.46 18.72 15.28
CA THR A 544 31.72 19.04 15.95
C THR A 544 32.13 17.92 16.91
N ALA A 545 31.21 17.35 17.68
CA ALA A 545 31.47 16.26 18.61
C ALA A 545 31.95 14.99 17.89
N ASP A 546 31.32 14.59 16.79
CA ASP A 546 31.75 13.40 16.02
C ASP A 546 33.08 13.64 15.28
N LEU A 547 33.35 14.85 14.77
CA LEU A 547 34.67 15.19 14.22
C LEU A 547 35.79 15.21 15.29
N GLN A 548 35.51 15.66 16.53
CA GLN A 548 36.45 15.58 17.64
C GLN A 548 36.73 14.12 18.04
N LYS A 549 35.70 13.28 18.06
CA LYS A 549 35.77 11.84 18.37
C LYS A 549 36.50 11.05 17.27
N HIS A 550 36.37 11.45 16.01
CA HIS A 550 37.19 10.93 14.91
C HIS A 550 38.66 11.36 15.07
N MET A 551 38.94 12.65 15.34
CA MET A 551 40.29 13.15 15.63
C MET A 551 40.97 12.39 16.78
N GLN A 552 40.25 12.07 17.87
CA GLN A 552 40.78 11.27 18.97
C GLN A 552 41.22 9.86 18.54
N ARG A 553 40.43 9.18 17.70
CA ARG A 553 40.79 7.86 17.13
C ARG A 553 42.03 7.94 16.25
N LEU A 554 42.18 9.00 15.46
CA LEU A 554 43.39 9.23 14.64
C LEU A 554 44.63 9.49 15.53
N ASP A 555 44.46 10.24 16.62
CA ASP A 555 45.53 10.46 17.61
C ASP A 555 45.91 9.19 18.39
N GLU A 556 44.99 8.25 18.59
CA GLU A 556 45.28 6.92 19.15
C GLU A 556 46.02 6.04 18.14
N ARG A 557 45.55 6.00 16.88
CA ARG A 557 46.21 5.28 15.77
C ARG A 557 47.65 5.77 15.53
N ALA A 558 47.86 7.09 15.57
CA ALA A 558 49.19 7.71 15.51
C ALA A 558 50.09 7.29 16.69
N ARG A 559 49.52 7.14 17.89
CA ARG A 559 50.27 6.69 19.08
C ARG A 559 50.61 5.21 19.04
N SER A 560 49.78 4.34 18.46
CA SER A 560 50.16 2.93 18.23
C SER A 560 51.30 2.76 17.22
N LEU A 561 51.35 3.59 16.17
CA LEU A 561 52.43 3.59 15.17
C LEU A 561 53.74 4.22 15.68
N ALA A 562 53.70 4.97 16.78
CA ALA A 562 54.87 5.65 17.36
C ALA A 562 55.70 4.79 18.35
N ILE A 563 55.35 3.50 18.53
CA ILE A 563 56.08 2.60 19.42
C ILE A 563 57.16 1.86 18.61
N PRO A 564 58.46 2.07 18.87
CA PRO A 564 59.52 1.47 18.05
C PRO A 564 59.68 -0.02 18.35
N GLN A 565 59.02 -0.87 17.56
CA GLN A 565 59.50 -2.23 17.30
C GLN A 565 60.51 -2.16 16.15
N ALA A 566 61.65 -2.84 16.33
CA ALA A 566 62.69 -2.85 15.30
C ALA A 566 62.34 -3.83 14.15
N GLU A 567 62.96 -3.62 13.00
CA GLU A 567 62.97 -4.52 11.82
C GLU A 567 61.82 -4.41 10.78
N SER A 568 61.45 -3.18 10.39
CA SER A 568 61.18 -2.85 8.96
C SER A 568 61.21 -1.34 8.75
N VAL A 569 61.78 -0.84 7.64
CA VAL A 569 62.11 0.60 7.46
C VAL A 569 61.61 1.18 6.11
N GLU A 570 60.75 0.47 5.37
CA GLU A 570 60.29 0.93 4.04
C GLU A 570 58.75 1.07 3.86
N SER A 571 57.91 0.49 4.73
CA SER A 571 56.44 0.65 4.66
C SER A 571 55.88 1.84 5.47
N ASP A 572 56.55 2.26 6.56
CA ASP A 572 56.05 3.30 7.49
C ASP A 572 55.72 4.63 6.80
N SER A 573 56.44 5.00 5.73
CA SER A 573 56.37 6.36 5.17
C SER A 573 55.04 6.71 4.51
N THR A 574 54.30 5.72 3.98
CA THR A 574 52.99 5.91 3.34
C THR A 574 51.86 5.94 4.36
N ASP A 575 51.85 5.03 5.33
CA ASP A 575 50.84 5.02 6.41
C ASP A 575 50.92 6.30 7.26
N TRP A 576 52.12 6.77 7.60
CA TRP A 576 52.30 8.05 8.31
C TRP A 576 51.86 9.26 7.47
N LEU A 577 51.99 9.21 6.14
CA LEU A 577 51.55 10.30 5.27
C LEU A 577 50.02 10.32 5.12
N ALA A 578 49.39 9.16 4.88
CA ALA A 578 47.94 9.03 4.80
C ALA A 578 47.25 9.43 6.11
N LEU A 579 47.78 8.98 7.26
CA LEU A 579 47.29 9.36 8.58
C LEU A 579 47.46 10.86 8.85
N PHE A 580 48.54 11.48 8.35
CA PHE A 580 48.75 12.92 8.44
C PHE A 580 47.76 13.70 7.57
N GLU A 581 47.44 13.23 6.36
CA GLU A 581 46.45 13.85 5.47
C GLU A 581 45.02 13.69 6.00
N GLU A 582 44.64 12.51 6.51
CA GLU A 582 43.36 12.23 7.20
C GLU A 582 43.17 13.15 8.43
N LYS A 583 44.23 13.30 9.22
CA LYS A 583 44.27 14.22 10.38
C LYS A 583 44.20 15.69 9.96
N GLU A 584 44.93 16.10 8.93
CA GLU A 584 44.85 17.47 8.37
C GLU A 584 43.48 17.78 7.76
N SER A 585 42.78 16.79 7.21
CA SER A 585 41.41 16.92 6.72
C SER A 585 40.43 17.11 7.88
N THR A 586 40.46 16.22 8.87
CA THR A 586 39.61 16.32 10.08
C THR A 586 39.85 17.62 10.84
N ARG A 587 41.11 18.10 10.92
CA ARG A 587 41.46 19.38 11.53
C ARG A 587 40.83 20.57 10.78
N LYS A 588 40.71 20.51 9.44
CA LYS A 588 40.03 21.53 8.63
C LYS A 588 38.52 21.48 8.80
N GLY A 589 37.92 20.28 8.90
CA GLY A 589 36.51 20.13 9.26
C GLY A 589 36.16 20.81 10.58
N LEU A 590 36.99 20.58 11.62
CA LEU A 590 36.86 21.25 12.92
C LEU A 590 37.05 22.77 12.84
N GLN A 591 37.97 23.27 12.02
CA GLN A 591 38.08 24.72 11.78
C GLN A 591 36.84 25.29 11.09
N ILE A 592 36.27 24.60 10.11
CA ILE A 592 35.06 25.04 9.39
C ILE A 592 33.86 25.10 10.35
N CYS A 593 33.67 24.10 11.21
CA CYS A 593 32.63 24.12 12.24
C CYS A 593 32.86 25.29 13.22
N THR A 594 34.09 25.51 13.66
CA THR A 594 34.45 26.64 14.55
C THR A 594 34.17 28.00 13.89
N GLU A 595 34.51 28.17 12.61
CA GLU A 595 34.25 29.40 11.85
C GLU A 595 32.75 29.62 11.60
N LEU A 596 31.95 28.56 11.48
CA LEU A 596 30.49 28.61 11.39
C LEU A 596 29.84 29.00 12.73
N SER A 597 30.19 28.35 13.84
CA SER A 597 29.68 28.71 15.18
C SER A 597 30.01 30.16 15.52
N LEU A 598 31.24 30.62 15.27
CA LEU A 598 31.64 32.02 15.47
C LEU A 598 30.87 33.01 14.57
N HIS A 599 30.43 32.60 13.37
CA HIS A 599 29.54 33.43 12.54
C HIS A 599 28.10 33.47 13.09
N ILE A 600 27.60 32.38 13.66
CA ILE A 600 26.27 32.34 14.29
C ILE A 600 26.28 33.18 15.58
N GLU A 601 27.31 33.05 16.43
CA GLU A 601 27.51 33.91 17.60
C GLU A 601 27.66 35.39 17.22
N ALA A 602 28.30 35.71 16.09
CA ALA A 602 28.38 37.08 15.55
C ALA A 602 27.01 37.61 15.08
N LEU A 603 26.15 36.76 14.51
CA LEU A 603 24.78 37.11 14.14
C LEU A 603 23.89 37.34 15.37
N GLU A 604 24.05 36.53 16.42
CA GLU A 604 23.29 36.69 17.67
C GLU A 604 23.74 37.91 18.48
N SER A 605 25.05 38.11 18.68
CA SER A 605 25.60 39.25 19.42
C SER A 605 25.23 40.60 18.77
N THR A 606 25.28 40.68 17.44
CA THR A 606 24.82 41.89 16.72
C THR A 606 23.31 42.11 16.76
N SER A 607 22.51 41.10 17.11
CA SER A 607 21.07 41.28 17.38
C SER A 607 20.77 41.83 18.78
N SER A 608 21.67 41.60 19.75
CA SER A 608 21.45 41.96 21.17
C SER A 608 21.98 43.35 21.53
N GLU A 609 23.03 43.86 20.88
CA GLU A 609 23.62 45.17 21.16
C GLU A 609 23.13 46.32 20.25
N ASN A 610 21.85 46.75 20.36
CA ASN A 610 21.50 48.19 20.39
C ASN A 610 20.00 48.50 20.63
N PRO A 611 19.63 49.11 21.77
CA PRO A 611 18.25 49.58 22.02
C PRO A 611 17.74 50.72 21.11
N GLN A 612 18.58 51.30 20.24
CA GLN A 612 18.21 52.46 19.42
C GLN A 612 17.63 52.13 18.03
N PHE A 613 17.72 50.88 17.54
CA PHE A 613 17.30 50.52 16.17
C PHE A 613 15.79 50.45 15.91
N SER A 614 14.95 50.90 16.83
CA SER A 614 13.49 51.02 16.64
C SER A 614 13.07 52.07 15.58
N LYS A 615 14.01 52.69 14.84
CA LYS A 615 13.75 53.77 13.89
C LYS A 615 14.65 53.70 12.64
N GLN A 616 14.04 53.26 11.53
CA GLN A 616 14.50 53.26 10.12
C GLN A 616 15.24 52.00 9.57
N PRO A 617 15.13 51.71 8.24
CA PRO A 617 15.27 50.37 7.66
C PRO A 617 16.63 50.09 6.97
N SER A 618 17.01 48.87 6.58
CA SER A 618 16.40 47.52 6.70
C SER A 618 17.50 46.45 6.60
N ALA A 619 17.28 45.25 7.17
CA ALA A 619 18.21 44.12 7.14
C ALA A 619 18.70 43.73 5.73
N ASP A 620 17.85 43.90 4.70
CA ASP A 620 18.12 43.64 3.29
C ASP A 620 19.48 44.16 2.77
N LYS A 621 19.96 45.30 3.28
CA LYS A 621 21.24 45.88 2.85
C LYS A 621 22.46 45.11 3.37
N TYR A 622 22.38 44.54 4.57
CA TYR A 622 23.46 43.79 5.21
C TYR A 622 23.54 42.35 4.66
N ILE A 623 22.39 41.71 4.45
CA ILE A 623 22.27 40.36 3.86
C ILE A 623 22.99 40.29 2.50
N LYS A 624 22.82 41.32 1.65
CA LYS A 624 23.43 41.38 0.31
C LYS A 624 24.96 41.45 0.32
N SER A 625 25.59 42.13 1.29
CA SER A 625 27.05 42.10 1.44
C SER A 625 27.58 40.74 1.90
N SER A 626 26.86 40.06 2.80
CA SER A 626 27.26 38.75 3.32
C SER A 626 27.17 37.67 2.23
N LEU A 627 26.08 37.63 1.45
CA LEU A 627 25.96 36.72 0.30
C LEU A 627 27.07 36.93 -0.74
N SER A 628 27.44 38.19 -1.00
CA SER A 628 28.54 38.52 -1.92
C SER A 628 29.88 37.93 -1.45
N SER A 629 30.15 37.94 -0.14
CA SER A 629 31.36 37.35 0.43
C SER A 629 31.31 35.82 0.40
N ALA A 630 30.17 35.20 0.76
CA ALA A 630 29.97 33.76 0.72
C ALA A 630 30.17 33.18 -0.69
N LYS A 631 29.62 33.85 -1.73
CA LYS A 631 29.80 33.45 -3.14
C LYS A 631 31.29 33.39 -3.55
N SER A 632 32.12 34.33 -3.09
CA SER A 632 33.55 34.35 -3.37
C SER A 632 34.29 33.17 -2.71
N SER A 633 33.90 32.80 -1.48
CA SER A 633 34.46 31.64 -0.77
C SER A 633 34.09 30.32 -1.45
N ILE A 634 32.81 30.15 -1.83
CA ILE A 634 32.28 28.97 -2.53
C ILE A 634 33.03 28.74 -3.84
N SER A 635 33.18 29.77 -4.69
CA SER A 635 33.90 29.65 -5.96
C SER A 635 35.40 29.33 -5.77
N THR A 636 36.03 29.83 -4.71
CA THR A 636 37.43 29.51 -4.37
C THR A 636 37.59 28.06 -3.90
N LEU A 637 36.62 27.52 -3.17
CA LEU A 637 36.57 26.11 -2.76
C LEU A 637 36.34 25.19 -3.96
N GLU A 638 35.38 25.53 -4.82
CA GLU A 638 35.05 24.80 -6.06
C GLU A 638 36.29 24.61 -6.94
N SER A 639 37.05 25.69 -7.18
CA SER A 639 38.28 25.64 -7.96
C SER A 639 39.37 24.74 -7.36
N ARG A 640 39.42 24.61 -6.03
CA ARG A 640 40.38 23.75 -5.32
C ARG A 640 39.99 22.27 -5.42
N LEU A 641 38.71 21.96 -5.21
CA LEU A 641 38.18 20.60 -5.32
C LEU A 641 38.35 20.05 -6.75
N ARG A 642 38.01 20.84 -7.78
CA ARG A 642 38.23 20.48 -9.20
C ARG A 642 39.70 20.16 -9.50
N SER A 643 40.63 20.96 -8.95
CA SER A 643 42.07 20.72 -9.09
C SER A 643 42.53 19.43 -8.41
N HIS A 644 41.98 19.11 -7.23
CA HIS A 644 42.36 17.92 -6.47
C HIS A 644 41.82 16.62 -7.11
N GLY A 645 40.56 16.60 -7.55
CA GLY A 645 39.99 15.47 -8.29
C GLY A 645 40.75 15.17 -9.59
N SER A 646 41.21 16.22 -10.29
CA SER A 646 42.02 16.08 -11.52
C SER A 646 43.39 15.42 -11.29
N GLU A 647 44.00 15.64 -10.12
CA GLU A 647 45.25 14.97 -9.72
C GLU A 647 45.01 13.50 -9.32
N ILE A 648 43.88 13.20 -8.67
CA ILE A 648 43.50 11.81 -8.33
C ILE A 648 43.21 11.00 -9.61
N ASP A 649 42.46 11.56 -10.58
CA ASP A 649 42.24 10.90 -11.87
C ASP A 649 43.55 10.60 -12.60
N ARG A 650 44.49 11.56 -12.59
CA ARG A 650 45.83 11.40 -13.15
C ARG A 650 46.63 10.28 -12.47
N ARG A 651 46.49 10.07 -11.16
CA ARG A 651 47.11 8.94 -10.43
C ARG A 651 46.44 7.60 -10.77
N MET A 652 45.11 7.56 -10.74
CA MET A 652 44.33 6.37 -11.09
C MET A 652 44.61 5.89 -12.51
N ASP A 653 44.73 6.79 -13.49
CA ASP A 653 45.08 6.44 -14.88
C ASP A 653 46.54 5.99 -15.03
N ALA A 654 47.47 6.53 -14.24
CA ALA A 654 48.85 6.02 -14.21
C ALA A 654 48.93 4.59 -13.64
N MET A 655 48.10 4.25 -12.64
CA MET A 655 48.00 2.90 -12.08
C MET A 655 47.38 1.90 -13.06
N LYS A 656 46.31 2.28 -13.78
CA LYS A 656 45.67 1.44 -14.81
C LYS A 656 46.62 1.01 -15.95
N LEU A 657 47.77 1.67 -16.11
CA LEU A 657 48.79 1.35 -17.11
C LEU A 657 49.85 0.34 -16.64
N LYS A 658 49.83 -0.07 -15.36
CA LYS A 658 50.62 -1.22 -14.87
C LYS A 658 49.99 -2.52 -15.40
N THR A 659 50.81 -3.44 -15.93
CA THR A 659 50.32 -4.73 -16.45
C THR A 659 50.11 -5.80 -15.38
N ASP A 660 50.80 -5.66 -14.24
CA ASP A 660 50.57 -6.41 -13.01
C ASP A 660 50.38 -5.38 -11.88
N LEU A 661 49.38 -5.58 -11.02
CA LEU A 661 49.08 -4.73 -9.85
C LEU A 661 49.37 -5.55 -8.59
N SER A 662 50.05 -4.95 -7.61
CA SER A 662 50.18 -5.56 -6.28
C SER A 662 48.87 -5.49 -5.48
N GLU A 663 48.81 -6.22 -4.36
CA GLU A 663 47.68 -6.13 -3.42
C GLU A 663 47.57 -4.72 -2.82
N ASP A 664 48.72 -4.05 -2.61
CA ASP A 664 48.79 -2.64 -2.20
C ASP A 664 48.32 -1.68 -3.30
N ASP A 665 48.69 -1.90 -4.57
CA ASP A 665 48.19 -1.12 -5.72
C ASP A 665 46.66 -1.21 -5.84
N ILE A 666 46.07 -2.36 -5.51
CA ILE A 666 44.63 -2.58 -5.51
C ILE A 666 43.95 -1.82 -4.36
N ASN A 667 44.56 -1.81 -3.17
CA ASN A 667 44.08 -1.05 -2.02
C ASN A 667 44.21 0.47 -2.23
N GLU A 668 45.32 0.95 -2.79
CA GLU A 668 45.50 2.37 -3.16
C GLU A 668 44.49 2.77 -4.25
N LEU A 669 44.23 1.91 -5.25
CA LEU A 669 43.17 2.12 -6.24
C LEU A 669 41.76 2.14 -5.63
N ALA A 670 41.51 1.43 -4.53
CA ALA A 670 40.24 1.48 -3.82
C ALA A 670 40.08 2.80 -3.04
N GLN A 671 41.10 3.18 -2.24
CA GLN A 671 41.11 4.43 -1.50
C GLN A 671 41.06 5.67 -2.42
N LEU A 672 41.77 5.65 -3.56
CA LEU A 672 41.70 6.73 -4.54
C LEU A 672 40.32 6.83 -5.22
N ARG A 673 39.59 5.71 -5.39
CA ARG A 673 38.19 5.75 -5.87
C ARG A 673 37.26 6.34 -4.82
N GLU A 674 37.36 5.91 -3.56
CA GLU A 674 36.55 6.41 -2.45
C GLU A 674 36.80 7.90 -2.17
N THR A 675 38.07 8.32 -2.22
CA THR A 675 38.48 9.73 -2.12
C THR A 675 37.99 10.54 -3.32
N LYS A 676 38.07 10.00 -4.55
CA LYS A 676 37.51 10.64 -5.75
C LYS A 676 36.01 10.82 -5.63
N GLU A 677 35.29 9.80 -5.20
CA GLU A 677 33.83 9.82 -5.03
C GLU A 677 33.42 10.84 -3.97
N SER A 678 34.10 10.86 -2.82
CA SER A 678 33.92 11.88 -1.77
C SER A 678 34.17 13.31 -2.26
N ILE A 679 35.19 13.51 -3.11
CA ILE A 679 35.45 14.81 -3.75
C ILE A 679 34.39 15.12 -4.81
N HIS A 680 33.84 14.13 -5.52
CA HIS A 680 32.76 14.32 -6.49
C HIS A 680 31.46 14.74 -5.80
N GLN A 681 31.15 14.13 -4.65
CA GLN A 681 29.99 14.49 -3.83
C GLN A 681 30.15 15.89 -3.23
N CYS A 682 31.31 16.21 -2.65
CA CYS A 682 31.65 17.58 -2.23
C CYS A 682 31.56 18.58 -3.40
N MET A 683 32.05 18.22 -4.58
CA MET A 683 31.95 19.05 -5.78
C MET A 683 30.51 19.24 -6.25
N ASN A 684 29.66 18.22 -6.15
CA ASN A 684 28.25 18.33 -6.52
C ASN A 684 27.51 19.27 -5.56
N VAL A 685 27.70 19.13 -4.24
CA VAL A 685 27.11 20.04 -3.23
C VAL A 685 27.58 21.48 -3.46
N VAL A 686 28.89 21.70 -3.64
CA VAL A 686 29.46 23.03 -3.91
C VAL A 686 29.00 23.58 -5.27
N ALA A 687 28.86 22.74 -6.30
CA ALA A 687 28.39 23.15 -7.62
C ALA A 687 26.92 23.55 -7.63
N HIS A 688 26.03 22.84 -6.92
CA HIS A 688 24.62 23.25 -6.81
C HIS A 688 24.49 24.62 -6.12
N ALA A 689 25.21 24.82 -5.01
CA ALA A 689 25.29 26.13 -4.35
C ALA A 689 25.89 27.23 -5.25
N SER A 690 26.83 26.87 -6.13
CA SER A 690 27.44 27.78 -7.11
C SER A 690 26.47 28.12 -8.26
N GLU A 691 25.73 27.14 -8.78
CA GLU A 691 24.78 27.30 -9.90
C GLU A 691 23.55 28.14 -9.54
N ASP A 692 22.94 27.93 -8.36
CA ASP A 692 21.83 28.77 -7.90
C ASP A 692 22.28 30.21 -7.61
N LEU A 693 23.55 30.42 -7.24
CA LEU A 693 24.16 31.74 -7.18
C LEU A 693 24.56 32.31 -8.56
N ALA A 694 24.54 31.53 -9.65
CA ALA A 694 25.09 31.89 -10.96
C ALA A 694 24.06 32.10 -12.08
N ARG A 695 22.77 31.84 -11.87
CA ARG A 695 21.70 32.06 -12.88
C ARG A 695 21.47 33.55 -13.18
N GLU A 696 22.22 34.09 -14.15
CA GLU A 696 22.05 35.46 -14.68
C GLU A 696 20.68 35.66 -15.37
N ARG A 697 20.14 36.88 -15.28
CA ARG A 697 18.77 37.19 -15.71
C ARG A 697 18.73 37.73 -17.15
N ALA A 698 18.41 36.85 -18.11
CA ALA A 698 17.95 37.28 -19.42
C ALA A 698 16.48 37.72 -19.34
N ASN A 699 16.18 39.01 -19.49
CA ASN A 699 14.81 39.51 -19.41
C ASN A 699 14.13 39.40 -20.78
N ILE A 700 13.18 38.47 -20.91
CA ILE A 700 12.43 38.25 -22.16
C ILE A 700 11.01 38.80 -22.02
N PHE A 701 10.65 39.76 -22.88
CA PHE A 701 9.30 40.31 -22.98
C PHE A 701 8.62 39.74 -24.23
N GLU A 702 7.51 39.04 -24.08
CA GLU A 702 6.74 38.49 -25.19
C GLU A 702 5.34 39.12 -25.29
N ASP A 703 4.71 39.05 -26.47
CA ASP A 703 3.34 39.49 -26.77
C ASP A 703 3.04 40.99 -26.53
N ILE A 704 4.05 41.84 -26.66
CA ILE A 704 3.94 43.30 -26.57
C ILE A 704 3.00 43.81 -27.66
N THR A 705 1.75 44.09 -27.31
CA THR A 705 0.73 44.63 -28.23
C THR A 705 0.58 46.14 -28.02
N MET A 706 0.79 46.90 -29.09
CA MET A 706 0.79 48.37 -29.06
C MET A 706 -0.48 48.95 -29.69
N ALA A 707 -1.03 50.00 -29.08
CA ALA A 707 -2.11 50.79 -29.65
C ALA A 707 -1.60 51.71 -30.78
N ASP A 708 -2.50 52.13 -31.67
CA ASP A 708 -2.19 53.10 -32.73
C ASP A 708 -1.52 54.37 -32.17
N ASN A 709 -0.48 54.82 -32.88
CA ASN A 709 0.37 55.97 -32.53
C ASN A 709 1.16 55.84 -31.21
N ALA A 710 1.29 54.65 -30.61
CA ALA A 710 2.13 54.46 -29.43
C ALA A 710 3.64 54.35 -29.77
N TYR A 711 4.49 54.89 -28.89
CA TYR A 711 5.94 54.65 -28.89
C TYR A 711 6.31 53.66 -27.79
N GLY A 712 7.02 52.57 -28.15
CA GLY A 712 7.42 51.50 -27.24
C GLY A 712 8.94 51.43 -27.16
N ILE A 713 9.50 51.51 -25.95
CA ILE A 713 10.94 51.49 -25.72
C ILE A 713 11.24 50.51 -24.59
N THR A 714 12.06 49.49 -24.86
CA THR A 714 12.49 48.51 -23.85
C THR A 714 14.01 48.47 -23.78
N VAL A 715 14.58 48.98 -22.68
CA VAL A 715 16.01 49.23 -22.52
C VAL A 715 16.50 48.83 -21.13
N SER A 716 17.74 48.34 -21.05
CA SER A 716 18.41 47.98 -19.80
C SER A 716 19.45 49.03 -19.41
N THR A 717 19.30 49.61 -18.22
CA THR A 717 20.26 50.58 -17.64
C THR A 717 21.37 49.91 -16.82
N VAL A 718 21.32 48.59 -16.63
CA VAL A 718 22.22 47.81 -15.75
C VAL A 718 23.05 46.75 -16.50
N LYS A 719 23.22 46.93 -17.82
CA LYS A 719 23.90 46.03 -18.77
C LYS A 719 23.23 44.68 -19.06
N ASP A 720 22.24 44.24 -18.28
CA ASP A 720 21.49 43.00 -18.57
C ASP A 720 21.00 42.92 -20.02
N LEU A 721 21.05 41.72 -20.60
CA LEU A 721 20.49 41.42 -21.93
C LEU A 721 18.96 41.36 -21.87
N VAL A 722 18.32 42.06 -22.80
CA VAL A 722 16.86 42.14 -22.93
C VAL A 722 16.44 41.72 -24.33
N PHE A 723 15.50 40.79 -24.41
CA PHE A 723 14.90 40.35 -25.66
C PHE A 723 13.41 40.71 -25.70
N ALA A 724 12.92 41.11 -26.87
CA ALA A 724 11.50 41.31 -27.13
C ALA A 724 11.05 40.41 -28.28
N ARG A 725 9.92 39.73 -28.11
CA ARG A 725 9.35 38.78 -29.08
C ARG A 725 7.86 39.02 -29.25
N ARG A 726 7.33 38.64 -30.42
CA ARG A 726 5.89 38.76 -30.77
C ARG A 726 5.34 40.18 -30.54
N VAL A 727 6.12 41.21 -30.88
CA VAL A 727 5.69 42.61 -30.78
C VAL A 727 4.68 42.92 -31.89
N ASN A 728 3.42 43.16 -31.53
CA ASN A 728 2.34 43.53 -32.43
C ASN A 728 2.19 45.05 -32.48
N VAL A 729 2.54 45.64 -33.62
CA VAL A 729 2.56 47.10 -33.85
C VAL A 729 1.49 47.45 -34.90
N GLN A 730 0.58 48.38 -34.58
CA GLN A 730 -0.49 48.84 -35.46
C GLN A 730 -0.44 50.36 -35.67
N GLY A 731 -1.07 50.84 -36.76
CA GLY A 731 -1.11 52.26 -37.11
C GLY A 731 0.30 52.86 -37.33
N GLN A 732 0.54 54.05 -36.78
CA GLN A 732 1.86 54.71 -36.84
C GLN A 732 2.79 54.36 -35.66
N ALA A 733 2.43 53.38 -34.83
CA ALA A 733 3.19 53.02 -33.66
C ALA A 733 4.63 52.57 -34.01
N ARG A 734 5.59 52.80 -33.12
CA ARG A 734 7.01 52.43 -33.34
C ARG A 734 7.62 51.81 -32.10
N TYR A 735 8.35 50.72 -32.29
CA TYR A 735 9.04 49.99 -31.23
C TYR A 735 10.57 50.09 -31.38
N VAL A 736 11.27 50.28 -30.26
CA VAL A 736 12.74 50.31 -30.15
C VAL A 736 13.15 49.46 -28.95
N GLY A 737 14.19 48.63 -29.09
CA GLY A 737 14.70 47.84 -27.97
C GLY A 737 16.18 47.54 -28.10
N GLY A 738 16.88 47.49 -26.97
CA GLY A 738 18.31 47.20 -26.91
C GLY A 738 19.00 47.73 -25.65
N GLN A 739 20.31 47.51 -25.57
CA GLN A 739 21.16 48.08 -24.52
C GLN A 739 21.58 49.49 -24.95
N ILE A 740 21.16 50.54 -24.24
CA ILE A 740 21.56 51.93 -24.49
C ILE A 740 21.93 52.60 -23.17
N ASP A 741 22.87 53.54 -23.20
CA ASP A 741 23.22 54.35 -22.03
C ASP A 741 22.20 55.47 -21.75
N GLU A 742 22.31 56.07 -20.57
CA GLU A 742 21.38 57.11 -20.09
C GLU A 742 21.42 58.38 -20.96
N ALA A 743 22.56 58.70 -21.57
CA ALA A 743 22.68 59.83 -22.50
C ALA A 743 21.91 59.55 -23.81
N SER A 744 22.06 58.34 -24.36
CA SER A 744 21.37 57.85 -25.55
C SER A 744 19.86 57.72 -25.32
N TYR A 745 19.43 57.31 -24.13
CA TYR A 745 18.02 57.30 -23.73
C TYR A 745 17.43 58.72 -23.74
N ASN A 746 18.06 59.68 -23.05
CA ASN A 746 17.58 61.06 -22.98
C ASN A 746 17.58 61.76 -24.36
N ALA A 747 18.56 61.47 -25.22
CA ALA A 747 18.58 61.93 -26.61
C ALA A 747 17.43 61.33 -27.44
N THR A 748 17.15 60.04 -27.28
CA THR A 748 16.06 59.34 -27.98
C THR A 748 14.69 59.88 -27.56
N ILE A 749 14.46 60.07 -26.26
CA ILE A 749 13.21 60.64 -25.73
C ILE A 749 13.01 62.09 -26.22
N SER A 750 14.07 62.90 -26.29
CA SER A 750 13.99 64.26 -26.84
C SER A 750 13.61 64.25 -28.32
N ALA A 751 14.27 63.42 -29.13
CA ALA A 751 13.99 63.30 -30.57
C ALA A 751 12.55 62.83 -30.87
N LEU A 752 12.01 61.92 -30.05
CA LEU A 752 10.60 61.50 -30.15
C LEU A 752 9.63 62.60 -29.71
N THR A 753 9.96 63.36 -28.66
CA THR A 753 9.12 64.46 -28.16
C THR A 753 9.02 65.61 -29.17
N ASP A 754 10.08 65.88 -29.93
CA ASP A 754 10.05 66.91 -30.97
C ASP A 754 9.40 66.42 -32.28
N LEU A 755 9.35 65.10 -32.54
CA LEU A 755 8.53 64.52 -33.62
C LEU A 755 7.02 64.73 -33.37
N ASP A 756 6.54 64.48 -32.15
CA ASP A 756 5.14 64.72 -31.77
C ASP A 756 4.75 66.21 -31.75
N ARG A 757 5.72 67.13 -31.64
CA ARG A 757 5.47 68.57 -31.80
C ARG A 757 5.26 68.97 -33.27
N GLY A 758 5.83 68.23 -34.21
CA GLY A 758 5.68 68.50 -35.65
C GLY A 758 4.28 68.16 -36.19
N SER A 759 3.64 67.13 -35.65
CA SER A 759 2.30 66.68 -36.09
C SER A 759 1.16 67.59 -35.63
N ALA A 760 1.34 68.33 -34.53
CA ALA A 760 0.30 69.17 -33.91
C ALA A 760 -0.06 70.48 -34.65
N GLN A 761 0.59 70.81 -35.78
CA GLN A 761 0.36 72.07 -36.51
C GLN A 761 -0.64 72.00 -37.68
N TYR A 762 -1.18 70.83 -38.04
CA TYR A 762 -2.13 70.69 -39.16
C TYR A 762 -3.39 69.90 -38.79
N GLY A 763 -4.55 70.54 -38.91
CA GLY A 763 -5.86 69.86 -38.93
C GLY A 763 -6.84 70.32 -37.84
N GLY A 764 -7.58 71.39 -38.11
CA GLY A 764 -8.77 71.73 -37.33
C GLY A 764 -9.91 72.16 -38.24
N ARG A 765 -11.15 71.73 -37.92
CA ARG A 765 -12.40 72.48 -38.21
C ARG A 765 -13.65 71.85 -37.58
N ASP A 766 -14.50 72.75 -37.11
CA ASP A 766 -15.97 72.75 -37.11
C ASP A 766 -16.81 71.80 -36.21
N THR A 767 -17.98 72.32 -35.87
CA THR A 767 -19.10 71.82 -35.02
C THR A 767 -20.41 71.94 -35.88
N PRO A 768 -21.72 71.83 -35.46
CA PRO A 768 -22.29 71.90 -34.09
C PRO A 768 -23.67 71.21 -33.73
N SER A 769 -23.98 71.22 -32.42
CA SER A 769 -25.28 71.60 -31.76
C SER A 769 -26.56 70.71 -31.68
N VAL A 770 -27.43 71.12 -30.71
CA VAL A 770 -28.87 70.78 -30.43
C VAL A 770 -29.10 69.44 -29.67
N SER A 771 -29.59 69.30 -28.41
CA SER A 771 -30.68 69.90 -27.55
C SER A 771 -32.09 69.28 -27.75
N SER A 772 -33.02 69.17 -26.79
CA SER A 772 -33.05 69.26 -25.30
C SER A 772 -34.48 68.90 -24.76
N LYS A 773 -34.72 69.01 -23.42
CA LYS A 773 -36.04 69.05 -22.70
C LYS A 773 -36.77 67.72 -22.43
N ASP A 774 -37.56 67.47 -21.36
CA ASP A 774 -38.02 68.10 -20.07
C ASP A 774 -38.73 66.94 -19.27
N GLU A 775 -39.23 66.90 -18.01
CA GLU A 775 -39.12 67.51 -16.64
C GLU A 775 -40.01 66.63 -15.67
N VAL A 776 -40.07 66.61 -14.31
CA VAL A 776 -39.43 67.27 -13.13
C VAL A 776 -39.67 66.45 -11.81
N ALA A 777 -39.02 66.84 -10.70
CA ALA A 777 -39.35 66.68 -9.25
C ALA A 777 -39.63 65.31 -8.54
N ASN A 778 -38.68 64.91 -7.65
CA ASN A 778 -38.78 64.88 -6.15
C ASN A 778 -40.17 64.86 -5.45
N LYS A 779 -40.41 64.20 -4.29
CA LYS A 779 -39.53 64.03 -3.10
C LYS A 779 -40.08 63.01 -2.04
N THR A 780 -39.19 62.22 -1.41
CA THR A 780 -39.20 61.66 -0.02
C THR A 780 -40.49 61.19 0.72
N ALA A 781 -40.52 59.92 1.19
CA ALA A 781 -40.60 59.56 2.64
C ALA A 781 -40.55 58.04 2.99
N THR A 782 -39.56 57.68 3.81
CA THR A 782 -39.29 56.48 4.66
C THR A 782 -40.34 55.36 4.96
N SER A 783 -39.88 54.11 4.70
CA SER A 783 -39.76 52.96 5.65
C SER A 783 -40.86 51.89 5.85
N ARG A 784 -40.36 50.63 6.03
CA ARG A 784 -40.93 49.43 6.69
C ARG A 784 -42.41 49.06 6.45
N ALA A 785 -42.63 48.00 5.68
CA ALA A 785 -42.88 46.64 6.21
C ALA A 785 -43.02 45.60 5.07
N PHE A 786 -42.52 44.38 5.28
CA PHE A 786 -43.08 43.20 4.62
C PHE A 786 -42.86 41.95 5.48
N LEU A 787 -43.94 41.50 6.12
CA LEU A 787 -44.06 40.28 6.91
C LEU A 787 -45.50 39.74 6.72
N GLU A 788 -45.74 38.52 7.19
CA GLU A 788 -47.02 37.81 7.19
C GLU A 788 -47.43 37.12 5.86
N ARG A 789 -48.44 36.23 5.94
CA ARG A 789 -48.62 35.06 5.07
C ARG A 789 -50.11 34.79 4.74
N HIS A 790 -50.32 33.90 3.75
CA HIS A 790 -51.47 32.98 3.54
C HIS A 790 -52.70 33.43 2.70
N GLY A 791 -52.93 32.65 1.62
CA GLY A 791 -54.27 32.24 1.13
C GLY A 791 -55.02 33.20 0.18
N PRO A 792 -56.13 32.75 -0.45
CA PRO A 792 -56.72 31.40 -0.47
C PRO A 792 -56.60 30.69 -1.85
N GLY A 793 -57.17 29.48 -1.99
CA GLY A 793 -57.16 28.67 -3.25
C GLY A 793 -58.55 28.23 -3.73
N ILE A 794 -58.61 27.32 -4.71
CA ILE A 794 -59.84 26.68 -5.25
C ILE A 794 -59.60 25.21 -5.65
N LYS A 795 -60.66 24.40 -5.78
CA LYS A 795 -60.68 22.93 -5.92
C LYS A 795 -61.65 22.49 -7.04
N LEU A 796 -61.40 21.34 -7.70
CA LEU A 796 -62.44 20.51 -8.34
C LEU A 796 -62.09 19.00 -8.26
N ASP A 797 -63.09 18.13 -8.50
CA ASP A 797 -63.16 16.71 -8.11
C ASP A 797 -63.32 15.73 -9.32
N PRO A 798 -63.24 14.38 -9.14
CA PRO A 798 -62.99 13.42 -10.23
C PRO A 798 -64.21 12.57 -10.67
N PRO A 799 -64.05 11.78 -11.75
CA PRO A 799 -64.73 10.50 -11.93
C PRO A 799 -63.76 9.32 -12.20
N GLY A 800 -64.21 8.08 -12.02
CA GLY A 800 -63.50 6.84 -12.42
C GLY A 800 -64.50 5.73 -12.77
N VAL A 801 -64.08 4.47 -13.03
CA VAL A 801 -64.89 3.23 -12.92
C VAL A 801 -64.04 1.95 -13.08
N SER A 802 -64.57 0.84 -12.56
CA SER A 802 -64.01 -0.52 -12.31
C SER A 802 -63.42 -1.37 -13.46
N ALA A 803 -62.60 -2.36 -13.05
CA ALA A 803 -62.60 -3.74 -13.59
C ALA A 803 -62.44 -4.77 -12.43
N LYS A 804 -62.66 -6.08 -12.67
CA LYS A 804 -62.68 -7.16 -11.63
C LYS A 804 -61.84 -8.41 -12.03
N PRO A 805 -61.49 -9.32 -11.07
CA PRO A 805 -60.44 -10.34 -11.25
C PRO A 805 -60.92 -11.79 -11.50
N SER A 806 -59.98 -12.65 -11.93
CA SER A 806 -60.06 -14.13 -11.99
C SER A 806 -58.64 -14.73 -12.08
N GLY A 807 -58.28 -15.87 -11.47
CA GLY A 807 -59.02 -16.74 -10.55
C GLY A 807 -58.23 -18.01 -10.15
N THR A 808 -58.76 -18.75 -9.15
CA THR A 808 -58.48 -20.17 -8.77
C THR A 808 -57.04 -20.67 -8.51
N TRP A 809 -56.78 -21.06 -7.26
CA TRP A 809 -55.83 -22.13 -6.89
C TRP A 809 -56.41 -23.00 -5.76
N ARG A 810 -56.56 -24.32 -5.97
CA ARG A 810 -56.79 -25.35 -4.93
C ARG A 810 -56.45 -26.75 -5.47
N THR A 811 -55.40 -27.41 -4.95
CA THR A 811 -55.33 -28.86 -4.56
C THR A 811 -53.88 -29.39 -4.44
N THR A 812 -53.11 -29.00 -3.41
CA THR A 812 -51.77 -29.58 -3.16
C THR A 812 -51.42 -29.70 -1.67
N GLN A 813 -52.25 -30.37 -0.84
CA GLN A 813 -52.02 -30.47 0.61
C GLN A 813 -52.16 -31.89 1.18
N ALA A 814 -51.89 -32.92 0.36
CA ALA A 814 -52.02 -34.34 0.73
C ALA A 814 -50.77 -35.19 0.45
N ARG A 815 -49.59 -34.59 0.24
CA ARG A 815 -48.32 -35.29 -0.05
C ARG A 815 -47.12 -34.93 0.82
N ILE A 816 -47.20 -33.88 1.66
CA ILE A 816 -46.04 -33.35 2.39
C ILE A 816 -45.71 -34.19 3.64
N SER A 817 -46.73 -34.64 4.38
CA SER A 817 -46.58 -35.23 5.73
C SER A 817 -45.79 -36.54 5.83
N ALA A 818 -45.49 -37.20 4.70
CA ALA A 818 -44.66 -38.41 4.68
C ALA A 818 -43.15 -38.12 4.57
N PHE A 819 -42.77 -36.96 4.03
CA PHE A 819 -41.36 -36.64 3.74
C PHE A 819 -40.64 -36.08 4.99
N THR A 820 -41.32 -35.22 5.74
CA THR A 820 -40.78 -34.50 6.91
C THR A 820 -40.22 -35.42 7.99
N LEU A 821 -40.89 -36.57 8.24
CA LEU A 821 -40.43 -37.55 9.23
C LEU A 821 -39.10 -38.20 8.84
N TYR A 822 -38.89 -38.50 7.56
CA TYR A 822 -37.64 -39.10 7.07
C TYR A 822 -36.47 -38.12 7.16
N SER A 823 -36.67 -36.87 6.70
CA SER A 823 -35.65 -35.81 6.82
C SER A 823 -35.25 -35.53 8.27
N SER A 824 -36.21 -35.56 9.21
CA SER A 824 -35.94 -35.33 10.65
C SER A 824 -35.12 -36.44 11.32
N TYR A 825 -35.06 -37.63 10.72
CA TYR A 825 -34.23 -38.74 11.18
C TYR A 825 -32.80 -38.64 10.63
N ILE A 826 -32.66 -38.33 9.32
CA ILE A 826 -31.35 -38.15 8.67
C ILE A 826 -30.52 -37.06 9.37
N ALA A 827 -31.10 -35.87 9.58
CA ALA A 827 -30.37 -34.74 10.18
C ALA A 827 -29.79 -35.07 11.58
N LYS A 828 -30.50 -35.85 12.39
CA LYS A 828 -30.03 -36.28 13.73
C LYS A 828 -29.02 -37.42 13.72
N VAL A 829 -28.83 -38.07 12.56
CA VAL A 829 -27.72 -39.00 12.33
C VAL A 829 -26.50 -38.20 11.85
N ASP A 830 -26.67 -37.25 10.92
CA ASP A 830 -25.58 -36.37 10.44
C ASP A 830 -24.94 -35.55 11.56
N GLU A 831 -25.72 -34.90 12.43
CA GLU A 831 -25.19 -34.14 13.59
C GLU A 831 -24.27 -35.00 14.48
N ARG A 832 -24.61 -36.28 14.67
CA ARG A 832 -23.80 -37.22 15.46
C ARG A 832 -22.58 -37.71 14.70
N TYR A 833 -22.74 -38.02 13.41
CA TYR A 833 -21.63 -38.43 12.55
C TYR A 833 -20.59 -37.32 12.39
N SER A 834 -21.02 -36.06 12.30
CA SER A 834 -20.12 -34.89 12.35
C SER A 834 -19.38 -34.85 13.68
N ALA A 835 -20.08 -34.82 14.81
CA ALA A 835 -19.44 -34.72 16.13
C ALA A 835 -18.47 -35.88 16.44
N GLU A 836 -18.80 -37.11 16.01
CA GLU A 836 -17.91 -38.26 16.13
C GLU A 836 -16.69 -38.15 15.20
N ARG A 837 -16.89 -37.73 13.95
CA ARG A 837 -15.81 -37.49 12.97
C ARG A 837 -14.86 -36.40 13.44
N ASP A 838 -15.39 -35.29 13.91
CA ASP A 838 -14.61 -34.14 14.34
C ASP A 838 -13.82 -34.48 15.62
N ALA A 839 -14.38 -35.31 16.52
CA ALA A 839 -13.64 -35.86 17.65
C ALA A 839 -12.53 -36.84 17.23
N GLN A 840 -12.78 -37.72 16.27
CA GLN A 840 -11.80 -38.69 15.77
C GLN A 840 -10.67 -38.02 14.95
N PHE A 841 -10.99 -36.95 14.20
CA PHE A 841 -9.99 -36.13 13.54
C PHE A 841 -9.14 -35.32 14.53
N ASN A 842 -9.74 -34.66 15.52
CA ASN A 842 -8.98 -33.94 16.54
C ASN A 842 -8.06 -34.88 17.34
N ALA A 843 -8.52 -36.09 17.69
CA ALA A 843 -7.68 -37.10 18.33
C ALA A 843 -6.49 -37.56 17.47
N LEU A 844 -6.62 -37.56 16.13
CA LEU A 844 -5.49 -37.77 15.22
C LEU A 844 -4.51 -36.59 15.25
N ILE A 845 -5.02 -35.35 15.21
CA ILE A 845 -4.18 -34.14 15.27
C ILE A 845 -3.42 -34.07 16.61
N ASP A 846 -4.07 -34.37 17.73
CA ASP A 846 -3.41 -34.48 19.05
C ASP A 846 -2.26 -35.49 19.04
N VAL A 847 -2.44 -36.66 18.38
CA VAL A 847 -1.38 -37.66 18.24
C VAL A 847 -0.24 -37.13 17.37
N LEU A 848 -0.53 -36.48 16.24
CA LEU A 848 0.51 -35.89 15.38
C LEU A 848 1.27 -34.76 16.09
N HIS A 849 0.57 -33.84 16.78
CA HIS A 849 1.19 -32.73 17.51
C HIS A 849 1.86 -33.13 18.82
N SER A 850 1.61 -34.35 19.33
CA SER A 850 2.39 -34.92 20.44
C SER A 850 3.83 -35.26 20.05
N VAL A 851 4.13 -35.34 18.75
CA VAL A 851 5.48 -35.59 18.22
C VAL A 851 6.26 -34.29 18.16
N LYS A 852 7.37 -34.23 18.90
CA LYS A 852 8.22 -33.04 19.02
C LYS A 852 9.28 -33.00 17.92
N SER A 853 9.83 -31.80 17.71
CA SER A 853 11.00 -31.57 16.85
C SER A 853 12.32 -32.11 17.42
N ASP A 854 12.35 -32.57 18.68
CA ASP A 854 13.54 -33.13 19.33
C ASP A 854 14.04 -34.44 18.69
N ILE A 855 13.24 -35.08 17.83
CA ILE A 855 13.70 -36.18 16.97
C ILE A 855 14.86 -35.77 16.05
N PHE A 856 14.99 -34.47 15.72
CA PHE A 856 16.05 -33.93 14.88
C PHE A 856 17.29 -33.43 15.66
N ASP A 857 17.29 -33.46 17.00
CA ASP A 857 18.42 -33.03 17.83
C ASP A 857 19.78 -33.65 17.45
N PRO A 858 19.89 -34.90 16.94
CA PRO A 858 21.17 -35.45 16.47
C PRO A 858 21.74 -34.79 15.21
N PHE A 859 20.97 -33.92 14.53
CA PHE A 859 21.33 -33.31 13.24
C PHE A 859 21.55 -31.79 13.36
N ASN A 860 22.38 -31.26 12.47
CA ASN A 860 22.41 -29.86 12.10
C ASN A 860 21.56 -29.73 10.83
N ILE A 861 20.49 -28.94 10.89
CA ILE A 861 19.62 -28.70 9.72
C ILE A 861 20.02 -27.38 9.07
N THR A 862 20.03 -27.35 7.74
CA THR A 862 20.09 -26.10 6.96
C THR A 862 19.04 -26.14 5.84
N ARG A 863 18.34 -25.01 5.64
CA ARG A 863 17.34 -24.84 4.57
C ARG A 863 17.95 -24.10 3.39
N THR A 864 17.56 -24.50 2.19
CA THR A 864 17.92 -23.91 0.90
C THR A 864 16.72 -24.02 -0.06
N HIS A 865 16.88 -23.70 -1.34
CA HIS A 865 15.81 -23.87 -2.34
C HIS A 865 16.32 -24.46 -3.66
N TYR A 866 15.39 -24.97 -4.46
CA TYR A 866 15.51 -25.07 -5.92
C TYR A 866 14.41 -24.22 -6.57
N GLU A 867 14.65 -23.70 -7.77
CA GLU A 867 13.61 -22.98 -8.51
C GLU A 867 12.76 -23.98 -9.32
N SER A 868 11.43 -23.77 -9.33
CA SER A 868 10.56 -24.38 -10.34
C SER A 868 9.43 -23.42 -10.69
N ALA A 869 9.24 -23.14 -11.98
CA ALA A 869 8.22 -22.25 -12.51
C ALA A 869 8.19 -20.84 -11.86
N GLY A 870 9.36 -20.26 -11.57
CA GLY A 870 9.49 -18.95 -10.92
C GLY A 870 9.20 -18.94 -9.41
N ILE A 871 9.10 -20.10 -8.77
CA ILE A 871 8.89 -20.25 -7.33
C ILE A 871 10.12 -20.92 -6.70
N GLU A 872 10.63 -20.36 -5.62
CA GLU A 872 11.61 -21.01 -4.75
C GLU A 872 10.92 -22.11 -3.93
N ILE A 873 11.30 -23.36 -4.17
CA ILE A 873 10.79 -24.53 -3.45
C ILE A 873 11.84 -24.99 -2.43
N GLY A 874 11.45 -25.01 -1.16
CA GLY A 874 12.34 -25.33 -0.05
C GLY A 874 12.95 -26.73 -0.11
N VAL A 875 14.20 -26.85 0.34
CA VAL A 875 14.92 -28.11 0.56
C VAL A 875 15.63 -28.02 1.90
N ASP A 876 15.41 -29.01 2.75
CA ASP A 876 16.07 -29.12 4.05
C ASP A 876 17.15 -30.21 4.00
N ILE A 877 18.36 -29.85 4.41
CA ILE A 877 19.53 -30.73 4.44
C ILE A 877 19.86 -31.00 5.90
N LEU A 878 19.74 -32.27 6.32
CA LEU A 878 19.99 -32.72 7.67
C LEU A 878 21.35 -33.43 7.71
N ILE A 879 22.31 -32.82 8.40
CA ILE A 879 23.69 -33.29 8.53
C ILE A 879 23.87 -33.89 9.94
N PRO A 880 24.24 -35.18 10.11
CA PRO A 880 24.52 -35.75 11.42
C PRO A 880 25.57 -34.92 12.20
N ARG A 881 25.29 -34.54 13.45
CA ARG A 881 26.25 -33.79 14.31
C ARG A 881 27.53 -34.56 14.62
N ARG A 882 27.51 -35.87 14.37
CA ARG A 882 28.62 -36.82 14.60
C ARG A 882 29.10 -37.48 13.30
N LEU A 883 28.89 -36.82 12.15
CA LEU A 883 29.36 -37.26 10.84
C LEU A 883 30.87 -37.53 10.85
N LYS A 884 31.30 -38.68 10.33
CA LYS A 884 32.69 -39.17 10.38
C LYS A 884 33.35 -39.17 9.00
N SER A 885 32.55 -39.39 7.96
CA SER A 885 32.99 -39.49 6.58
C SER A 885 33.21 -38.12 5.95
N GLN A 886 34.35 -37.96 5.28
CA GLN A 886 34.61 -36.83 4.37
C GLN A 886 33.89 -36.99 3.02
N ASN A 887 33.26 -38.14 2.77
CA ASN A 887 32.55 -38.46 1.53
C ASN A 887 31.26 -39.26 1.82
N PRO A 888 30.28 -38.68 2.57
CA PRO A 888 29.12 -39.40 3.07
C PRO A 888 28.13 -39.76 1.96
N PRO A 889 27.43 -40.92 2.05
CA PRO A 889 26.32 -41.24 1.18
C PRO A 889 25.13 -40.31 1.43
N VAL A 890 24.19 -40.27 0.48
CA VAL A 890 23.04 -39.36 0.52
C VAL A 890 21.74 -40.15 0.57
N ILE A 891 20.83 -39.73 1.45
CA ILE A 891 19.43 -40.13 1.45
C ILE A 891 18.62 -38.95 0.91
N VAL A 892 17.91 -39.12 -0.20
CA VAL A 892 16.87 -38.17 -0.61
C VAL A 892 15.54 -38.65 -0.03
N ARG A 893 14.97 -37.92 0.92
CA ARG A 893 13.69 -38.26 1.57
C ARG A 893 12.58 -37.35 1.04
N ILE A 894 11.60 -37.90 0.34
CA ILE A 894 10.46 -37.16 -0.22
C ILE A 894 9.23 -37.39 0.68
N HIS A 895 8.61 -36.32 1.17
CA HIS A 895 7.53 -36.42 2.16
C HIS A 895 6.19 -36.90 1.57
N GLY A 896 5.40 -37.57 2.42
CA GLY A 896 4.02 -37.97 2.15
C GLY A 896 2.98 -36.86 2.28
N GLY A 897 1.71 -37.25 2.39
CA GLY A 897 0.57 -36.33 2.57
C GLY A 897 -0.36 -36.18 1.37
N PHE A 898 -0.64 -37.26 0.63
CA PHE A 898 -1.56 -37.29 -0.53
C PHE A 898 -1.28 -36.24 -1.63
N LEU A 899 -0.03 -35.74 -1.74
CA LEU A 899 0.34 -34.57 -2.56
C LEU A 899 -0.42 -33.28 -2.21
N ILE A 900 -1.15 -33.22 -1.09
CA ILE A 900 -2.09 -32.15 -0.69
C ILE A 900 -1.61 -31.40 0.56
N THR A 901 -0.83 -32.06 1.42
CA THR A 901 -0.43 -31.61 2.76
C THR A 901 0.97 -32.16 3.09
N GLY A 902 1.62 -31.63 4.13
CA GLY A 902 2.94 -32.03 4.63
C GLY A 902 4.08 -31.09 4.24
N SER A 903 5.27 -31.41 4.75
CA SER A 903 6.55 -30.76 4.45
C SER A 903 7.71 -31.74 4.63
N SER A 904 8.89 -31.34 4.16
CA SER A 904 10.20 -31.97 4.40
C SER A 904 10.47 -32.34 5.87
N LEU A 905 10.11 -31.46 6.81
CA LEU A 905 10.51 -31.52 8.22
C LEU A 905 9.38 -31.83 9.21
N PHE A 906 8.15 -32.08 8.77
CA PHE A 906 7.03 -32.36 9.69
C PHE A 906 7.32 -33.57 10.61
N PRO A 907 7.49 -33.40 11.94
CA PRO A 907 8.07 -34.45 12.79
C PRO A 907 7.26 -35.74 12.83
N ALA A 908 5.93 -35.63 12.86
CA ALA A 908 5.04 -36.79 12.99
C ALA A 908 4.98 -37.68 11.74
N TRP A 909 5.43 -37.18 10.58
CA TRP A 909 5.58 -37.96 9.36
C TRP A 909 7.04 -38.19 8.97
N PHE A 910 8.00 -37.87 9.85
CA PHE A 910 9.41 -38.20 9.66
C PHE A 910 9.74 -39.43 10.52
N SER A 911 9.53 -40.63 9.97
CA SER A 911 9.69 -41.88 10.71
C SER A 911 11.08 -41.98 11.34
N LYS A 912 11.15 -42.06 12.68
CA LYS A 912 12.40 -41.92 13.45
C LYS A 912 13.49 -42.90 12.99
N TRP A 913 13.12 -44.11 12.57
CA TRP A 913 14.07 -45.10 12.08
C TRP A 913 14.86 -44.62 10.84
N VAL A 914 14.34 -43.68 10.03
CA VAL A 914 15.07 -43.05 8.91
C VAL A 914 16.22 -42.19 9.41
N LEU A 915 16.00 -41.44 10.49
CA LEU A 915 17.02 -40.62 11.17
C LEU A 915 18.07 -41.53 11.84
N ASP A 916 17.62 -42.55 12.56
CA ASP A 916 18.51 -43.53 13.20
C ASP A 916 19.38 -44.27 12.18
N PHE A 917 18.81 -44.64 11.02
CA PHE A 917 19.51 -45.27 9.91
C PHE A 917 20.49 -44.30 9.22
N ALA A 918 20.15 -43.01 9.10
CA ALA A 918 21.08 -42.00 8.58
C ALA A 918 22.28 -41.79 9.52
N GLU A 919 22.09 -41.80 10.83
CA GLU A 919 23.21 -41.77 11.80
C GLU A 919 24.05 -43.06 11.77
N GLU A 920 23.43 -44.24 11.67
CA GLU A 920 24.13 -45.52 11.61
C GLU A 920 25.01 -45.63 10.36
N GLN A 921 24.47 -45.23 9.20
CA GLN A 921 25.14 -45.31 7.90
C GLN A 921 25.95 -44.05 7.55
N ASP A 922 26.11 -43.11 8.50
CA ASP A 922 26.91 -41.89 8.40
C ASP A 922 26.54 -41.01 7.18
N ALA A 923 25.22 -40.91 6.93
CA ALA A 923 24.62 -40.34 5.72
C ALA A 923 24.02 -38.94 5.95
N VAL A 924 24.05 -38.10 4.91
CA VAL A 924 23.34 -36.80 4.90
C VAL A 924 21.97 -36.97 4.25
N ILE A 925 20.92 -36.43 4.89
CA ILE A 925 19.57 -36.42 4.31
C ILE A 925 19.35 -35.11 3.56
N ILE A 926 18.75 -35.19 2.36
CA ILE A 926 18.24 -34.06 1.60
C ILE A 926 16.73 -34.28 1.44
N SER A 927 15.89 -33.39 1.94
CA SER A 927 14.44 -33.52 1.87
C SER A 927 13.81 -32.31 1.16
N PRO A 928 13.36 -32.47 -0.10
CA PRO A 928 12.68 -31.40 -0.83
C PRO A 928 11.20 -31.33 -0.48
N ASN A 929 10.69 -30.10 -0.46
CA ASN A 929 9.29 -29.80 -0.70
C ASN A 929 8.97 -29.87 -2.21
N TYR A 930 7.69 -29.82 -2.54
CA TYR A 930 7.16 -29.73 -3.92
C TYR A 930 5.81 -28.99 -3.87
N ARG A 931 5.34 -28.40 -4.98
CA ARG A 931 4.05 -27.68 -4.97
C ARG A 931 2.89 -28.65 -4.70
N LEU A 932 1.95 -28.25 -3.85
CA LEU A 932 0.88 -29.10 -3.37
C LEU A 932 -0.41 -28.94 -4.20
N LEU A 933 -1.16 -30.03 -4.33
CA LEU A 933 -2.50 -30.04 -4.93
C LEU A 933 -3.49 -29.27 -4.04
N PRO A 934 -4.53 -28.62 -4.63
CA PRO A 934 -4.89 -28.63 -6.04
C PRO A 934 -4.58 -27.31 -6.78
N GLU A 935 -3.83 -26.37 -6.18
CA GLU A 935 -3.32 -25.17 -6.86
C GLU A 935 -2.52 -25.53 -8.12
N VAL A 936 -1.80 -26.66 -8.08
CA VAL A 936 -1.15 -27.29 -9.23
C VAL A 936 -1.79 -28.65 -9.56
N LYS A 937 -1.44 -29.23 -10.71
CA LYS A 937 -1.83 -30.60 -11.10
C LYS A 937 -0.66 -31.57 -10.96
N GLY A 938 -0.94 -32.87 -11.04
CA GLY A 938 0.09 -33.90 -10.88
C GLY A 938 1.26 -33.77 -11.85
N ARG A 939 1.02 -33.27 -13.09
CA ARG A 939 2.09 -33.00 -14.07
C ARG A 939 3.08 -31.94 -13.58
N ASP A 940 2.61 -30.91 -12.89
CA ASP A 940 3.44 -29.84 -12.33
C ASP A 940 4.33 -30.35 -11.18
N ILE A 941 3.80 -31.25 -10.35
CA ILE A 941 4.57 -31.88 -9.25
C ILE A 941 5.67 -32.79 -9.80
N ILE A 942 5.40 -33.52 -10.90
CA ILE A 942 6.43 -34.28 -11.61
C ILE A 942 7.48 -33.35 -12.25
N HIS A 943 7.09 -32.17 -12.73
CA HIS A 943 8.03 -31.15 -13.22
C HIS A 943 8.89 -30.57 -12.10
N ASP A 944 8.32 -30.30 -10.92
CA ASP A 944 9.05 -29.85 -9.72
C ASP A 944 10.10 -30.89 -9.30
N MET A 945 9.72 -32.16 -9.22
CA MET A 945 10.68 -33.25 -8.95
C MET A 945 11.80 -33.31 -10.01
N GLY A 946 11.49 -33.04 -11.28
CA GLY A 946 12.49 -32.91 -12.34
C GLY A 946 13.48 -31.77 -12.08
N ASN A 947 12.99 -30.60 -11.68
CA ASN A 947 13.83 -29.43 -11.36
C ASN A 947 14.64 -29.63 -10.07
N PHE A 948 14.08 -30.29 -9.05
CA PHE A 948 14.84 -30.73 -7.88
C PHE A 948 16.01 -31.64 -8.28
N TRP A 949 15.78 -32.67 -9.10
CA TRP A 949 16.85 -33.57 -9.54
C TRP A 949 17.88 -32.86 -10.42
N ASN A 950 17.46 -31.95 -11.30
CA ASN A 950 18.38 -31.09 -12.05
C ASN A 950 19.24 -30.23 -11.11
N TRP A 951 18.66 -29.64 -10.08
CA TRP A 951 19.38 -28.87 -9.06
C TRP A 951 20.37 -29.75 -8.27
N VAL A 952 19.98 -30.95 -7.84
CA VAL A 952 20.87 -31.93 -7.20
C VAL A 952 22.05 -32.28 -8.11
N HIS A 953 21.78 -32.73 -9.35
CA HIS A 953 22.82 -33.15 -10.30
C HIS A 953 23.74 -32.00 -10.73
N SER A 954 23.24 -30.76 -10.75
CA SER A 954 24.06 -29.57 -10.98
C SER A 954 25.05 -29.26 -9.84
N GLY A 955 24.94 -29.95 -8.70
CA GLY A 955 25.73 -29.69 -7.49
C GLY A 955 25.13 -28.66 -6.54
N GLY A 956 23.82 -28.39 -6.62
CA GLY A 956 23.08 -27.46 -5.75
C GLY A 956 23.32 -27.68 -4.25
N PRO A 957 23.13 -28.90 -3.72
CA PRO A 957 23.43 -29.22 -2.31
C PRO A 957 24.86 -28.89 -1.91
N SER A 958 25.84 -29.22 -2.75
CA SER A 958 27.26 -28.96 -2.50
C SER A 958 27.61 -27.47 -2.54
N ARG A 959 26.96 -26.68 -3.42
CA ARG A 959 27.08 -25.22 -3.43
C ARG A 959 26.52 -24.61 -2.15
N HIS A 960 25.33 -25.05 -1.71
CA HIS A 960 24.71 -24.54 -0.48
C HIS A 960 25.60 -24.81 0.75
N LEU A 961 26.06 -26.06 0.91
CA LEU A 961 26.97 -26.43 2.00
C LEU A 961 28.27 -25.60 1.99
N ALA A 962 28.87 -25.39 0.81
CA ALA A 962 30.05 -24.53 0.70
C ALA A 962 29.75 -23.06 1.04
N ALA A 963 28.59 -22.52 0.66
CA ALA A 963 28.19 -21.14 0.96
C ALA A 963 28.00 -20.89 2.47
N ILE A 964 27.55 -21.91 3.23
CA ILE A 964 27.45 -21.85 4.70
C ILE A 964 28.72 -22.34 5.43
N GLY A 965 29.86 -22.40 4.74
CA GLY A 965 31.17 -22.75 5.33
C GLY A 965 31.38 -24.24 5.66
N GLN A 966 30.47 -25.14 5.26
CA GLN A 966 30.59 -26.58 5.50
C GLN A 966 31.53 -27.24 4.46
N HIS A 967 32.83 -27.02 4.64
CA HIS A 967 33.90 -27.56 3.78
C HIS A 967 34.52 -28.88 4.29
N THR A 968 33.98 -29.46 5.37
CA THR A 968 34.56 -30.63 6.06
C THR A 968 34.29 -31.97 5.36
N PHE A 969 33.38 -32.02 4.40
CA PHE A 969 33.03 -33.22 3.62
C PHE A 969 32.47 -32.84 2.24
N GLN A 970 32.38 -33.82 1.33
CA GLN A 970 31.77 -33.68 0.01
C GLN A 970 30.68 -34.75 -0.20
N LEU A 971 29.48 -34.37 -0.62
CA LEU A 971 28.34 -35.30 -0.75
C LEU A 971 28.55 -36.35 -1.86
N ASN A 972 28.36 -37.63 -1.53
CA ASN A 972 28.45 -38.73 -2.48
C ASN A 972 27.14 -38.95 -3.24
N LEU A 973 26.84 -38.08 -4.21
CA LEU A 973 25.60 -38.18 -5.02
C LEU A 973 25.52 -39.50 -5.83
N ILE A 974 26.65 -40.18 -6.10
CA ILE A 974 26.66 -41.52 -6.71
C ILE A 974 26.05 -42.57 -5.76
N ARG A 975 26.22 -42.42 -4.44
CA ARG A 975 25.56 -43.21 -3.39
C ARG A 975 24.28 -42.53 -2.91
N THR A 976 23.37 -42.21 -3.84
CA THR A 976 22.01 -41.77 -3.52
C THR A 976 21.10 -42.98 -3.27
N LEU A 977 20.49 -43.02 -2.09
CA LEU A 977 19.28 -43.77 -1.75
C LEU A 977 18.09 -42.82 -1.83
N VAL A 978 16.95 -43.26 -2.38
CA VAL A 978 15.70 -42.50 -2.29
C VAL A 978 14.75 -43.19 -1.30
N VAL A 979 14.21 -42.42 -0.37
CA VAL A 979 13.19 -42.82 0.60
C VAL A 979 11.94 -41.97 0.38
N GLY A 980 10.76 -42.55 0.49
CA GLY A 980 9.53 -41.79 0.49
C GLY A 980 8.34 -42.55 1.03
N GLU A 981 7.49 -41.84 1.76
CA GLU A 981 6.30 -42.38 2.42
C GLU A 981 5.02 -41.92 1.71
N SER A 982 4.02 -42.79 1.56
CA SER A 982 2.71 -42.45 0.99
C SER A 982 2.83 -41.82 -0.42
N ALA A 983 2.43 -40.55 -0.57
CA ALA A 983 2.64 -39.75 -1.78
C ALA A 983 4.11 -39.54 -2.15
N GLY A 984 5.01 -39.38 -1.17
CA GLY A 984 6.46 -39.31 -1.39
C GLY A 984 7.02 -40.64 -1.90
N GLY A 985 6.43 -41.76 -1.48
CA GLY A 985 6.73 -43.09 -2.04
C GLY A 985 6.31 -43.24 -3.50
N TYR A 986 5.24 -42.56 -3.92
CA TYR A 986 4.88 -42.41 -5.33
C TYR A 986 5.88 -41.54 -6.09
N LEU A 987 6.29 -40.39 -5.56
CA LEU A 987 7.27 -39.50 -6.19
C LEU A 987 8.68 -40.15 -6.28
N ALA A 988 9.07 -40.97 -5.31
CA ALA A 988 10.30 -41.76 -5.35
C ALA A 988 10.31 -42.74 -6.53
N LEU A 989 9.19 -43.42 -6.79
CA LEU A 989 9.05 -44.32 -7.95
C LEU A 989 8.97 -43.54 -9.28
N GLN A 990 8.21 -42.45 -9.32
CA GLN A 990 8.10 -41.58 -10.51
C GLN A 990 9.43 -40.95 -10.91
N SER A 991 10.29 -40.62 -9.94
CA SER A 991 11.62 -40.03 -10.19
C SER A 991 12.52 -40.94 -11.03
N VAL A 992 12.34 -42.27 -10.95
CA VAL A 992 13.07 -43.25 -11.78
C VAL A 992 12.35 -43.52 -13.09
N LEU A 993 11.01 -43.68 -13.08
CA LEU A 993 10.24 -43.93 -14.31
C LEU A 993 10.31 -42.75 -15.31
N SER A 994 10.30 -41.53 -14.79
CA SER A 994 10.47 -40.30 -15.58
C SER A 994 11.93 -40.02 -15.98
N GLY A 995 12.88 -40.87 -15.53
CA GLY A 995 14.29 -40.81 -15.92
C GLY A 995 15.14 -39.74 -15.21
N PHE A 996 14.60 -39.02 -14.22
CA PHE A 996 15.31 -37.93 -13.53
C PHE A 996 16.50 -38.42 -12.69
N VAL A 997 16.46 -39.66 -12.19
CA VAL A 997 17.53 -40.24 -11.37
C VAL A 997 17.61 -41.76 -11.53
N ARG A 998 18.82 -42.30 -11.37
CA ARG A 998 19.12 -43.74 -11.22
C ARG A 998 19.79 -43.96 -9.86
N PRO A 999 19.04 -44.00 -8.75
CA PRO A 999 19.60 -44.17 -7.42
C PRO A 999 20.11 -45.61 -7.24
N LYS A 1000 20.94 -45.85 -6.23
CA LYS A 1000 21.51 -47.19 -5.97
C LYS A 1000 20.48 -48.17 -5.38
N ALA A 1001 19.48 -47.64 -4.70
CA ALA A 1001 18.36 -48.38 -4.12
C ALA A 1001 17.17 -47.43 -3.83
N ILE A 1002 16.00 -47.98 -3.51
CA ILE A 1002 14.80 -47.23 -3.11
C ILE A 1002 14.14 -47.91 -1.89
N ILE A 1003 13.68 -47.14 -0.91
CA ILE A 1003 12.69 -47.57 0.08
C ILE A 1003 11.39 -46.78 -0.15
N ALA A 1004 10.29 -47.47 -0.41
CA ALA A 1004 8.98 -46.83 -0.57
C ALA A 1004 7.98 -47.41 0.46
N LEU A 1005 7.52 -46.55 1.36
CA LEU A 1005 6.58 -46.88 2.44
C LEU A 1005 5.16 -46.55 2.00
N TYR A 1006 4.26 -47.53 2.09
CA TYR A 1006 2.84 -47.48 1.72
C TYR A 1006 2.55 -46.62 0.46
N PRO A 1007 3.26 -46.86 -0.67
CA PRO A 1007 3.28 -45.93 -1.79
C PRO A 1007 1.95 -45.89 -2.56
N MET A 1008 1.56 -44.68 -3.00
CA MET A 1008 0.34 -44.43 -3.79
C MET A 1008 0.45 -44.92 -5.24
N VAL A 1009 0.47 -46.25 -5.44
CA VAL A 1009 0.69 -46.88 -6.75
C VAL A 1009 -0.53 -46.84 -7.68
N ASP A 1010 -1.69 -47.30 -7.19
CA ASP A 1010 -2.88 -47.55 -8.02
C ASP A 1010 -3.96 -46.49 -7.78
N MET A 1011 -3.64 -45.24 -8.12
CA MET A 1011 -4.54 -44.09 -7.96
C MET A 1011 -5.76 -44.12 -8.90
N LYS A 1012 -5.87 -45.12 -9.80
CA LYS A 1012 -7.08 -45.41 -10.58
C LYS A 1012 -8.03 -46.38 -9.89
N ALA A 1013 -7.59 -47.07 -8.83
CA ALA A 1013 -8.43 -47.99 -8.07
C ALA A 1013 -9.68 -47.30 -7.50
N ALA A 1014 -10.76 -48.08 -7.35
CA ALA A 1014 -12.05 -47.60 -6.83
C ALA A 1014 -11.94 -46.89 -5.46
N HIS A 1015 -10.89 -47.16 -4.68
CA HIS A 1015 -10.59 -46.44 -3.45
C HIS A 1015 -10.42 -44.92 -3.68
N PHE A 1016 -9.71 -44.53 -4.75
CA PHE A 1016 -9.44 -43.13 -5.11
C PHE A 1016 -10.44 -42.53 -6.12
N THR A 1017 -11.20 -43.38 -6.81
CA THR A 1017 -12.07 -43.00 -7.95
C THR A 1017 -13.57 -43.23 -7.74
N LYS A 1018 -14.01 -43.66 -6.55
CA LYS A 1018 -15.44 -43.80 -6.20
C LYS A 1018 -15.77 -43.29 -4.80
N SER A 1019 -16.85 -42.55 -4.67
CA SER A 1019 -17.45 -42.22 -3.38
C SER A 1019 -18.06 -43.48 -2.75
N TYR A 1020 -17.64 -43.81 -1.53
CA TYR A 1020 -18.27 -44.80 -0.66
C TYR A 1020 -17.81 -44.61 0.79
N ALA A 1021 -18.51 -45.23 1.73
CA ALA A 1021 -18.14 -45.21 3.15
C ALA A 1021 -16.77 -45.89 3.36
N LYS A 1022 -15.75 -45.11 3.70
CA LYS A 1022 -14.39 -45.56 4.01
C LYS A 1022 -13.82 -44.66 5.10
N SER A 1023 -13.56 -45.23 6.28
CA SER A 1023 -12.79 -44.53 7.31
C SER A 1023 -11.32 -44.51 6.89
N ILE A 1024 -10.60 -43.42 7.18
CA ILE A 1024 -9.17 -43.26 6.91
C ILE A 1024 -8.48 -42.95 8.25
N VAL A 1025 -7.55 -43.79 8.68
CA VAL A 1025 -6.86 -43.78 9.99
C VAL A 1025 -7.79 -43.56 11.20
N GLY A 1026 -8.99 -44.16 11.14
CA GLY A 1026 -10.03 -44.02 12.16
C GLY A 1026 -10.93 -42.79 12.03
N VAL A 1027 -10.66 -41.87 11.09
CA VAL A 1027 -11.54 -40.72 10.78
C VAL A 1027 -12.68 -41.19 9.86
N PRO A 1028 -13.96 -40.89 10.15
CA PRO A 1028 -15.12 -41.19 9.30
C PRO A 1028 -15.16 -40.38 8.00
N ASN A 1029 -16.19 -40.63 7.18
CA ASN A 1029 -16.39 -39.88 5.93
C ASN A 1029 -16.71 -38.40 6.16
N TYR A 1030 -15.97 -37.52 5.48
CA TYR A 1030 -16.38 -36.16 5.18
C TYR A 1030 -17.39 -36.14 4.02
N PRO A 1031 -18.44 -35.28 4.05
CA PRO A 1031 -19.33 -35.06 2.92
C PRO A 1031 -18.59 -34.53 1.67
N ASN A 1032 -19.17 -34.76 0.50
CA ASN A 1032 -18.63 -34.28 -0.78
C ASN A 1032 -18.58 -32.74 -0.88
N GLU A 1033 -19.32 -32.04 -0.02
CA GLU A 1033 -19.35 -30.58 0.06
C GLU A 1033 -18.02 -30.02 0.59
N ASP A 1034 -17.32 -30.73 1.49
CA ASP A 1034 -15.98 -30.35 1.94
C ASP A 1034 -14.96 -30.43 0.79
N VAL A 1035 -15.12 -31.39 -0.12
CA VAL A 1035 -14.30 -31.50 -1.34
C VAL A 1035 -14.59 -30.35 -2.32
N ASN A 1036 -15.86 -29.96 -2.47
CA ASN A 1036 -16.22 -28.78 -3.26
C ASN A 1036 -15.58 -27.52 -2.67
N LYS A 1037 -15.70 -27.32 -1.36
CA LYS A 1037 -15.11 -26.20 -0.61
C LYS A 1037 -13.59 -26.16 -0.75
N PHE A 1038 -12.91 -27.29 -0.59
CA PHE A 1038 -11.46 -27.38 -0.77
C PHE A 1038 -11.03 -27.00 -2.19
N LEU A 1039 -11.69 -27.56 -3.22
CA LEU A 1039 -11.40 -27.23 -4.62
C LEU A 1039 -11.67 -25.75 -4.94
N SER A 1040 -12.82 -25.20 -4.50
CA SER A 1040 -13.17 -23.80 -4.76
C SER A 1040 -12.28 -22.79 -4.05
N VAL A 1041 -11.62 -23.20 -2.95
CA VAL A 1041 -10.70 -22.36 -2.16
C VAL A 1041 -9.26 -22.41 -2.70
N ALA A 1042 -8.95 -23.32 -3.63
CA ALA A 1042 -7.58 -23.61 -4.07
C ALA A 1042 -7.31 -23.50 -5.59
N ILE A 1043 -8.32 -23.36 -6.45
CA ILE A 1043 -8.14 -22.94 -7.88
C ILE A 1043 -7.83 -21.41 -7.97
N VAL A 1044 -7.19 -20.88 -6.93
CA VAL A 1044 -7.65 -19.62 -6.30
C VAL A 1044 -6.57 -18.90 -5.48
N LYS A 1045 -5.45 -19.58 -5.21
CA LYS A 1045 -4.34 -19.15 -4.35
C LYS A 1045 -3.01 -19.41 -5.09
N PRO A 1046 -1.90 -18.78 -4.69
CA PRO A 1046 -0.59 -19.17 -5.19
C PRO A 1046 -0.26 -20.60 -4.74
N ALA A 1047 0.46 -21.33 -5.59
CA ALA A 1047 0.87 -22.71 -5.30
C ALA A 1047 1.78 -22.78 -4.07
N ILE A 1048 1.27 -23.37 -2.99
CA ILE A 1048 2.04 -23.58 -1.76
C ILE A 1048 2.93 -24.82 -1.87
N THR A 1049 4.04 -24.83 -1.14
CA THR A 1049 5.07 -25.90 -1.17
C THR A 1049 5.15 -26.70 0.14
N GLU A 1050 4.54 -26.21 1.22
CA GLU A 1050 4.45 -26.91 2.52
C GLU A 1050 3.13 -26.58 3.23
N ALA A 1051 2.55 -27.56 3.92
CA ALA A 1051 1.27 -27.44 4.63
C ALA A 1051 1.11 -28.51 5.72
N ASP A 1052 1.78 -28.34 6.86
CA ASP A 1052 1.76 -29.32 7.95
C ASP A 1052 0.36 -29.52 8.57
N PRO A 1053 -0.03 -30.78 8.90
CA PRO A 1053 -1.26 -31.08 9.63
C PRO A 1053 -1.48 -30.19 10.86
N PRO A 1054 -2.72 -29.71 11.11
CA PRO A 1054 -3.98 -30.10 10.47
C PRO A 1054 -4.20 -29.55 9.05
N VAL A 1055 -3.34 -28.66 8.54
CA VAL A 1055 -3.60 -27.91 7.30
C VAL A 1055 -3.79 -28.86 6.10
N ARG A 1056 -5.02 -28.87 5.55
CA ARG A 1056 -5.49 -29.70 4.42
C ARG A 1056 -5.55 -31.22 4.67
N LEU A 1057 -5.28 -31.72 5.88
CA LEU A 1057 -5.33 -33.17 6.13
C LEU A 1057 -6.77 -33.71 6.09
N ASP A 1058 -7.71 -32.95 6.64
CA ASP A 1058 -9.16 -33.15 6.50
C ASP A 1058 -9.59 -33.25 5.03
N SER A 1059 -9.08 -32.32 4.22
CA SER A 1059 -9.39 -32.11 2.82
C SER A 1059 -8.84 -33.23 1.95
N ALA A 1060 -7.62 -33.69 2.24
CA ALA A 1060 -7.02 -34.86 1.61
C ALA A 1060 -7.85 -36.13 1.86
N MET A 1061 -8.29 -36.36 3.10
CA MET A 1061 -9.18 -37.48 3.45
C MET A 1061 -10.51 -37.36 2.71
N ALA A 1062 -11.15 -36.19 2.74
CA ALA A 1062 -12.43 -35.94 2.07
C ALA A 1062 -12.38 -36.25 0.57
N VAL A 1063 -11.31 -35.82 -0.12
CA VAL A 1063 -11.07 -36.06 -1.55
C VAL A 1063 -11.01 -37.56 -1.86
N VAL A 1064 -10.24 -38.33 -1.08
CA VAL A 1064 -10.11 -39.79 -1.27
C VAL A 1064 -11.41 -40.50 -0.91
N GLN A 1065 -12.06 -40.12 0.19
CA GLN A 1065 -13.33 -40.67 0.65
C GLN A 1065 -14.46 -40.52 -0.38
N ASN A 1066 -14.57 -39.34 -0.99
CA ASN A 1066 -15.55 -39.08 -2.05
C ASN A 1066 -15.08 -39.55 -3.43
N GLY A 1067 -13.85 -40.07 -3.56
CA GLY A 1067 -13.34 -40.69 -4.77
C GLY A 1067 -13.07 -39.70 -5.91
N ARG A 1068 -12.65 -38.47 -5.56
CA ARG A 1068 -12.46 -37.34 -6.49
C ARG A 1068 -11.00 -37.00 -6.73
N TYR A 1069 -10.08 -37.88 -6.30
CA TYR A 1069 -8.64 -37.62 -6.31
C TYR A 1069 -8.08 -37.30 -7.71
N LEU A 1070 -8.68 -37.84 -8.78
CA LEU A 1070 -8.27 -37.55 -10.16
C LEU A 1070 -8.66 -36.15 -10.66
N GLU A 1071 -9.62 -35.46 -10.03
CA GLU A 1071 -9.93 -34.05 -10.34
C GLU A 1071 -8.77 -33.12 -9.91
N LEU A 1072 -8.03 -33.54 -8.88
CA LEU A 1072 -6.84 -32.85 -8.37
C LEU A 1072 -5.60 -33.29 -9.14
N LEU A 1073 -5.36 -34.62 -9.23
CA LEU A 1073 -4.17 -35.19 -9.86
C LEU A 1073 -4.11 -34.94 -11.38
N GLY A 1074 -5.25 -35.11 -12.07
CA GLY A 1074 -5.33 -35.25 -13.53
C GLY A 1074 -5.31 -36.71 -14.00
N GLU A 1075 -5.74 -36.95 -15.24
CA GLU A 1075 -5.93 -38.30 -15.83
C GLU A 1075 -4.79 -38.77 -16.76
N ASP A 1076 -3.74 -37.98 -16.91
CA ASP A 1076 -2.64 -38.24 -17.84
C ASP A 1076 -1.94 -39.60 -17.57
N PRO A 1077 -1.80 -40.50 -18.56
CA PRO A 1077 -1.19 -41.83 -18.39
C PRO A 1077 0.17 -41.85 -17.68
N ASP A 1078 1.00 -40.81 -17.83
CA ASP A 1078 2.32 -40.76 -17.20
C ASP A 1078 2.28 -40.49 -15.69
N LEU A 1079 1.13 -40.10 -15.14
CA LEU A 1079 0.92 -39.93 -13.70
C LEU A 1079 0.71 -41.26 -12.97
N PHE A 1080 0.65 -42.39 -13.69
CA PHE A 1080 0.29 -43.69 -13.12
C PHE A 1080 1.40 -44.73 -13.30
N ILE A 1081 2.04 -45.08 -12.18
CA ILE A 1081 3.16 -46.05 -12.06
C ILE A 1081 2.92 -47.31 -12.90
N LEU A 1082 1.77 -47.95 -12.73
CA LEU A 1082 1.45 -49.21 -13.40
C LEU A 1082 1.29 -49.06 -14.92
N ASP A 1083 0.90 -47.89 -15.42
CA ASP A 1083 0.73 -47.65 -16.85
C ASP A 1083 2.07 -47.24 -17.49
N GLN A 1084 2.89 -46.45 -16.78
CA GLN A 1084 4.29 -46.19 -17.16
C GLN A 1084 5.12 -47.48 -17.29
N ILE A 1085 5.05 -48.41 -16.33
CA ILE A 1085 5.80 -49.68 -16.38
C ILE A 1085 5.40 -50.50 -17.63
N LYS A 1086 4.09 -50.62 -17.92
CA LYS A 1086 3.60 -51.28 -19.14
C LYS A 1086 4.08 -50.56 -20.41
N LYS A 1087 4.00 -49.23 -20.45
CA LYS A 1087 4.43 -48.38 -21.57
C LYS A 1087 5.91 -48.58 -21.89
N LEU A 1088 6.78 -48.54 -20.88
CA LEU A 1088 8.22 -48.74 -21.03
C LEU A 1088 8.57 -50.18 -21.45
N ALA A 1089 7.92 -51.19 -20.87
CA ALA A 1089 8.11 -52.59 -21.24
C ALA A 1089 7.61 -52.94 -22.65
N LEU A 1090 6.60 -52.23 -23.16
CA LEU A 1090 6.14 -52.34 -24.56
C LEU A 1090 7.02 -51.56 -25.54
N ALA A 1091 7.67 -50.48 -25.10
CA ALA A 1091 8.52 -49.64 -25.94
C ALA A 1091 9.95 -50.19 -26.14
N SER A 1092 10.41 -51.09 -25.27
CA SER A 1092 11.77 -51.62 -25.29
C SER A 1092 11.79 -53.15 -25.44
N ALA A 1093 12.18 -53.63 -26.63
CA ALA A 1093 12.35 -55.06 -26.89
C ALA A 1093 13.57 -55.68 -26.17
N THR A 1094 14.47 -54.86 -25.62
CA THR A 1094 15.75 -55.27 -25.01
C THR A 1094 16.18 -54.32 -23.89
N TYR A 1095 15.66 -54.49 -22.67
CA TYR A 1095 16.27 -53.90 -21.48
C TYR A 1095 17.36 -54.85 -20.94
N GLU A 1096 18.63 -54.47 -21.10
CA GLU A 1096 19.77 -55.16 -20.44
C GLU A 1096 19.92 -54.80 -18.95
N LYS A 1097 19.16 -53.81 -18.47
CA LYS A 1097 19.17 -53.32 -17.08
C LYS A 1097 17.73 -53.11 -16.62
N SER A 1098 17.46 -53.43 -15.35
CA SER A 1098 16.15 -53.28 -14.73
C SER A 1098 15.61 -51.84 -14.81
N LEU A 1099 14.28 -51.69 -14.73
CA LEU A 1099 13.64 -50.38 -14.62
C LEU A 1099 14.03 -49.72 -13.28
N PHE A 1100 13.86 -50.44 -12.18
CA PHE A 1100 14.21 -49.96 -10.84
C PHE A 1100 15.53 -50.57 -10.33
N PRO A 1101 16.28 -49.85 -9.48
CA PRO A 1101 17.29 -50.46 -8.62
C PRO A 1101 16.61 -51.35 -7.54
N PRO A 1102 17.39 -52.05 -6.69
CA PRO A 1102 16.85 -52.78 -5.54
C PRO A 1102 15.84 -51.95 -4.73
N LEU A 1103 14.63 -52.49 -4.60
CA LEU A 1103 13.44 -51.79 -4.15
C LEU A 1103 12.87 -52.48 -2.90
N PHE A 1104 12.92 -51.79 -1.75
CA PHE A 1104 12.27 -52.23 -0.52
C PHE A 1104 10.90 -51.54 -0.41
N LEU A 1105 9.85 -52.37 -0.40
CA LEU A 1105 8.46 -51.98 -0.24
C LEU A 1105 8.01 -52.37 1.17
N LEU A 1106 7.45 -51.41 1.89
CA LEU A 1106 6.86 -51.60 3.22
C LEU A 1106 5.39 -51.18 3.19
N HIS A 1107 4.47 -51.97 3.75
CA HIS A 1107 3.04 -51.65 3.73
C HIS A 1107 2.26 -52.21 4.93
N GLY A 1108 1.25 -51.48 5.40
CA GLY A 1108 0.24 -51.97 6.33
C GLY A 1108 -0.78 -52.88 5.63
N GLU A 1109 -1.03 -54.08 6.16
CA GLU A 1109 -2.04 -55.02 5.66
C GLU A 1109 -3.46 -54.42 5.78
N GLY A 1110 -3.68 -53.54 6.75
CA GLY A 1110 -4.94 -52.83 7.00
C GLY A 1110 -4.86 -51.34 6.68
N ASP A 1111 -3.97 -50.91 5.78
CA ASP A 1111 -3.83 -49.50 5.40
C ASP A 1111 -5.12 -48.97 4.77
N THR A 1112 -5.76 -48.03 5.47
CA THR A 1112 -7.05 -47.43 5.12
C THR A 1112 -6.92 -46.17 4.26
N ALA A 1113 -5.72 -45.58 4.18
CA ALA A 1113 -5.43 -44.37 3.41
C ALA A 1113 -4.94 -44.70 1.99
N VAL A 1114 -4.13 -45.75 1.88
CA VAL A 1114 -3.53 -46.22 0.62
C VAL A 1114 -3.58 -47.75 0.62
N PRO A 1115 -4.52 -48.40 -0.10
CA PRO A 1115 -4.66 -49.85 0.01
C PRO A 1115 -3.46 -50.65 -0.50
N VAL A 1116 -2.98 -51.60 0.32
CA VAL A 1116 -1.86 -52.51 0.06
C VAL A 1116 -1.93 -53.26 -1.28
N ASP A 1117 -3.13 -53.49 -1.81
CA ASP A 1117 -3.34 -54.07 -3.14
C ASP A 1117 -2.69 -53.26 -4.27
N GLY A 1118 -2.50 -51.95 -4.11
CA GLY A 1118 -1.71 -51.14 -5.05
C GLY A 1118 -0.23 -51.56 -5.09
N THR A 1119 0.36 -51.84 -3.93
CA THR A 1119 1.74 -52.35 -3.84
C THR A 1119 1.85 -53.82 -4.27
N ARG A 1120 0.84 -54.65 -4.00
CA ARG A 1120 0.78 -56.02 -4.56
C ARG A 1120 0.79 -55.99 -6.10
N LYS A 1121 -0.06 -55.16 -6.70
CA LYS A 1121 -0.08 -54.91 -8.16
C LYS A 1121 1.24 -54.35 -8.69
N LEU A 1122 1.99 -53.55 -7.92
CA LEU A 1122 3.33 -53.10 -8.31
C LEU A 1122 4.26 -54.30 -8.47
N VAL A 1123 4.29 -55.18 -7.47
CA VAL A 1123 5.15 -56.38 -7.47
C VAL A 1123 4.74 -57.33 -8.59
N ASP A 1124 3.45 -57.60 -8.78
CA ASP A 1124 2.94 -58.44 -9.87
C ASP A 1124 3.28 -57.83 -11.25
N CYS A 1125 3.18 -56.51 -11.39
CA CYS A 1125 3.50 -55.80 -12.64
C CYS A 1125 5.00 -55.85 -12.93
N LEU A 1126 5.85 -55.63 -11.93
CA LEU A 1126 7.30 -55.73 -12.08
C LEU A 1126 7.72 -57.17 -12.38
N GLN A 1127 7.29 -58.17 -11.60
CA GLN A 1127 7.60 -59.59 -11.88
C GLN A 1127 7.16 -60.04 -13.28
N ARG A 1128 6.11 -59.43 -13.86
CA ARG A 1128 5.62 -59.73 -15.21
C ARG A 1128 6.36 -59.00 -16.33
N PHE A 1129 6.77 -57.74 -16.13
CA PHE A 1129 7.28 -56.86 -17.20
C PHE A 1129 8.78 -56.51 -17.06
N ASP A 1130 9.33 -56.64 -15.85
CA ASP A 1130 10.77 -56.60 -15.56
C ASP A 1130 11.10 -57.53 -14.36
N PRO A 1131 11.20 -58.86 -14.58
CA PRO A 1131 11.60 -59.81 -13.55
C PRO A 1131 13.07 -59.65 -13.07
N SER A 1132 13.83 -58.68 -13.60
CA SER A 1132 15.20 -58.39 -13.15
C SER A 1132 15.27 -57.35 -12.02
N THR A 1133 14.21 -56.55 -11.80
CA THR A 1133 14.11 -55.68 -10.63
C THR A 1133 14.11 -56.52 -9.34
N GLN A 1134 15.07 -56.28 -8.45
CA GLN A 1134 15.14 -56.94 -7.16
C GLN A 1134 14.18 -56.27 -6.17
N ILE A 1135 13.26 -57.04 -5.57
CA ILE A 1135 12.23 -56.51 -4.67
C ILE A 1135 12.29 -57.21 -3.32
N HIS A 1136 12.31 -56.44 -2.24
CA HIS A 1136 11.92 -56.91 -0.90
C HIS A 1136 10.56 -56.32 -0.54
N LEU A 1137 9.56 -57.15 -0.27
CA LEU A 1137 8.25 -56.70 0.20
C LEU A 1137 8.03 -57.17 1.64
N ALA A 1138 7.85 -56.22 2.54
CA ALA A 1138 7.39 -56.46 3.91
C ALA A 1138 5.96 -55.91 4.06
N VAL A 1139 4.99 -56.80 4.27
CA VAL A 1139 3.64 -56.43 4.68
C VAL A 1139 3.46 -56.75 6.17
N ARG A 1140 2.79 -55.86 6.91
CA ARG A 1140 2.67 -55.94 8.37
C ARG A 1140 1.27 -55.58 8.86
N PRO A 1141 0.77 -56.19 9.96
CA PRO A 1141 -0.45 -55.73 10.60
C PRO A 1141 -0.28 -54.27 11.06
N GLY A 1142 -1.16 -53.39 10.58
CA GLY A 1142 -1.06 -51.95 10.78
C GLY A 1142 -1.89 -51.18 9.75
N ASP A 1143 -2.23 -49.94 10.09
CA ASP A 1143 -2.86 -48.95 9.21
C ASP A 1143 -1.76 -48.03 8.60
N HIS A 1144 -2.13 -46.92 7.96
CA HIS A 1144 -1.17 -45.94 7.43
C HIS A 1144 -0.21 -45.43 8.53
N GLY A 1145 1.09 -45.33 8.24
CA GLY A 1145 2.10 -44.86 9.20
C GLY A 1145 2.39 -45.81 10.37
N PHE A 1146 2.05 -47.10 10.28
CA PHE A 1146 2.31 -48.09 11.33
C PHE A 1146 3.80 -48.22 11.75
N ASP A 1147 4.73 -47.83 10.87
CA ASP A 1147 6.18 -47.84 11.11
C ASP A 1147 6.67 -46.70 12.00
N PHE A 1148 5.81 -45.71 12.32
CA PHE A 1148 6.17 -44.54 13.13
C PHE A 1148 6.83 -44.89 14.49
N LYS A 1149 6.48 -46.05 15.07
CA LYS A 1149 7.06 -46.57 16.33
C LYS A 1149 8.08 -47.70 16.13
N ALA A 1150 8.43 -48.04 14.89
CA ALA A 1150 9.44 -49.05 14.60
C ALA A 1150 10.85 -48.51 14.84
N THR A 1151 11.78 -49.41 15.20
CA THR A 1151 13.21 -49.13 15.32
C THR A 1151 13.99 -49.96 14.31
N ILE A 1152 15.19 -49.54 13.94
CA ILE A 1152 16.04 -50.24 12.95
C ILE A 1152 16.40 -51.69 13.33
N ASP A 1153 16.21 -52.09 14.59
CA ASP A 1153 16.42 -53.46 15.08
C ASP A 1153 15.18 -54.38 14.93
N GLU A 1154 14.01 -53.85 14.57
CA GLU A 1154 12.82 -54.65 14.28
C GLU A 1154 13.16 -55.69 13.19
N PRO A 1155 13.01 -57.02 13.42
CA PRO A 1155 13.59 -58.06 12.54
C PRO A 1155 13.11 -58.05 11.07
N TRP A 1156 12.02 -57.35 10.77
CA TRP A 1156 11.51 -57.14 9.42
C TRP A 1156 12.02 -55.85 8.78
N LEU A 1157 12.20 -54.79 9.56
CA LEU A 1157 12.78 -53.54 9.10
C LEU A 1157 14.27 -53.75 8.85
N LYS A 1158 14.99 -54.32 9.84
CA LYS A 1158 16.41 -54.66 9.75
C LYS A 1158 16.72 -55.47 8.49
N LYS A 1159 15.95 -56.53 8.22
CA LYS A 1159 16.11 -57.37 7.02
C LYS A 1159 15.91 -56.61 5.70
N GLY A 1160 14.99 -55.65 5.67
CA GLY A 1160 14.78 -54.78 4.50
C GLY A 1160 15.86 -53.72 4.35
N LEU A 1161 16.37 -53.18 5.46
CA LEU A 1161 17.53 -52.28 5.48
C LEU A 1161 18.80 -53.00 5.04
N ASP A 1162 19.10 -54.20 5.56
CA ASP A 1162 20.24 -55.04 5.13
C ASP A 1162 20.25 -55.28 3.60
N PHE A 1163 19.07 -55.53 3.02
CA PHE A 1163 18.86 -55.68 1.58
C PHE A 1163 19.14 -54.40 0.77
N ILE A 1164 19.03 -53.22 1.40
CA ILE A 1164 19.24 -51.90 0.78
C ILE A 1164 20.67 -51.39 1.01
N VAL A 1165 21.24 -51.58 2.21
CA VAL A 1165 22.60 -51.15 2.58
C VAL A 1165 23.63 -51.73 1.62
N SER A 1166 23.51 -53.03 1.28
CA SER A 1166 24.47 -53.70 0.38
C SER A 1166 24.56 -53.03 -1.00
N PRO A 1167 23.48 -52.90 -1.80
CA PRO A 1167 23.55 -52.23 -3.11
C PRO A 1167 23.75 -50.71 -3.01
N TRP A 1168 23.30 -50.05 -1.93
CA TRP A 1168 23.49 -48.62 -1.73
C TRP A 1168 24.97 -48.25 -1.51
N LEU A 1169 25.69 -49.02 -0.68
CA LEU A 1169 27.04 -48.67 -0.25
C LEU A 1169 28.16 -49.44 -1.00
N ASP A 1170 27.88 -50.49 -1.78
CA ASP A 1170 28.94 -51.27 -2.47
C ASP A 1170 29.80 -50.40 -3.42
N SER A 1171 31.09 -50.36 -3.12
CA SER A 1171 32.13 -49.65 -3.87
C SER A 1171 32.48 -50.28 -5.21
N LYS A 1172 32.05 -51.51 -5.50
CA LYS A 1172 32.33 -52.20 -6.77
C LYS A 1172 31.57 -51.63 -7.97
N SER A 1173 30.59 -50.76 -7.74
CA SER A 1173 29.77 -50.13 -8.80
C SER A 1173 30.39 -48.85 -9.40
N LEU A 1174 31.73 -48.86 -9.56
CA LEU A 1174 32.59 -47.77 -10.07
C LEU A 1174 33.24 -48.12 -11.44
N ILE A 1175 32.56 -48.93 -12.25
CA ILE A 1175 32.89 -49.29 -13.64
C ILE A 1175 31.61 -49.18 -14.48
#